data_AF-A0A8J8GPW2-F1
#
_entry.id   AF-A0A8J8GPW2-F1
#
_cell.length_a   1.000
_cell.length_b   1.000
_cell.length_c   1.000
_cell.angle_alpha   90.00
_cell.angle_beta   90.00
_cell.angle_gamma   90.00
#
_symmetry.space_group_name_H-M   'P 1'
#
loop_
_entity.id
_entity.type
_entity.pdbx_description
1 polymer ?
#
loop_
_entity_poly.entity_id
_entity_poly.type
_entity_poly.pdbx_seq_one_letter_code
_entity_poly.pdbx_strand_id
1 'polypeptide(L)'
;MHVRGTVAGEVETKSVSGSELAEVPLRLADDADGESPNGETLARDGGAATAVEGDHETTQVTLWGKWTESAEYLEPGMELLVTDAEETEFRGETQYATTGDSYVVVEPSFLVNVTSLRNWVECPRLYYLNKLSGVPLNYPVVKGTLVHEVFGDLLRGRDLEESIDARVEERGLQLGLLGETPEAVAEDVRENAKAIEGWLEQGRLTEEDSWRSEQLLISETFGIRGRADAIRRGAPVELKTGKNLKKEPRFKDKVQAACYALLLEEHGGSVDTGTLLYTKNSTLERNEETGDLTPAKEFSMGTGLLKFVVRLRNELAAMEVKGEVPTGYEGSAKCEYCFEQDTCMVVSGRLDQESKAGQIGQALPDEEREYFDRFYRAIEEERREVHREYAKLWEQTAQERADDDRALIDLEFLEKRKLAEGRWELRARRTSGANSKLREGDLVLASDGDPVRGDAELARIERLDDEIVLTADEPVEVTRLDVYPSELTTDRLLVAMHDFLLKGSDRRKDVLFDRATPEFESVDETFIGNNDAQDEAVRLAVGAEDVALIHGPPGTGKTYTIARAIRAMVERGERVLLSAFTNRAVDNALEALLEQLEDVIDEDRVVRVGSESGVREDMEPYRLERAGDPEDRVAELENAQVVAATTATCGSRIMKEQSFDAALVDEAAQLTEPGTHAATNLAERFVLVGDHEQLPPVVRAENDLTESLFERLVDLHPDAGVMLDRQYRMNQRIQAFASTEFYDGELRPAEPEVAARTLDDLEGVSREGLPAALRDPVAFVDVEGDGGRYTDSEEAARITDLIETYEAAGLERTDIGVIAPFRAQVSEISKHVPDEVAVDTVDRFQGSSQEVIIVSFTATGALEGPIFEDYRRINVALTRPKRALVLVGDANALATDPVYERMLEWATR
;
A
#
# COMPACT_ATOMS: atom_id res chain seq x y z
N MET A 1 23.06 19.13 22.10
CA MET A 1 23.25 17.78 21.54
C MET A 1 21.87 17.16 21.32
N HIS A 2 21.70 16.28 20.33
CA HIS A 2 20.50 15.45 20.22
C HIS A 2 20.72 14.16 20.99
N VAL A 3 19.74 13.75 21.78
CA VAL A 3 19.78 12.52 22.58
C VAL A 3 18.62 11.65 22.15
N ARG A 4 18.91 10.51 21.51
CA ARG A 4 17.90 9.53 21.06
C ARG A 4 18.11 8.20 21.75
N GLY A 5 17.03 7.52 22.11
CA GLY A 5 17.09 6.20 22.69
C GLY A 5 15.72 5.61 23.00
N THR A 6 15.71 4.48 23.68
CA THR A 6 14.50 3.76 24.08
C THR A 6 14.29 3.85 25.59
N VAL A 7 13.07 4.12 26.04
CA VAL A 7 12.73 4.17 27.47
C VAL A 7 12.98 2.80 28.10
N ALA A 8 13.86 2.75 29.09
CA ALA A 8 14.37 1.50 29.68
C ALA A 8 13.59 1.04 30.92
N GLY A 9 12.73 1.87 31.49
CA GLY A 9 12.04 1.60 32.75
C GLY A 9 10.96 2.63 33.08
N GLU A 10 10.44 2.57 34.30
CA GLU A 10 9.39 3.48 34.76
C GLU A 10 9.85 4.94 34.78
N VAL A 11 8.97 5.85 34.33
CA VAL A 11 9.22 7.29 34.33
C VAL A 11 8.71 7.92 35.62
N GLU A 12 9.58 8.63 36.33
CA GLU A 12 9.24 9.25 37.61
C GLU A 12 8.98 10.76 37.45
N THR A 13 7.77 11.22 37.78
CA THR A 13 7.46 12.67 37.82
C THR A 13 7.56 13.21 39.25
N LYS A 14 8.29 14.32 39.42
CA LYS A 14 8.59 14.94 40.73
C LYS A 14 8.30 16.45 40.67
N SER A 15 7.87 17.02 41.79
CA SER A 15 7.76 18.48 41.95
C SER A 15 8.91 19.00 42.82
N VAL A 16 9.78 19.85 42.26
CA VAL A 16 10.94 20.43 42.96
C VAL A 16 10.84 21.96 42.92
N SER A 17 10.78 22.58 44.10
CA SER A 17 10.80 24.05 44.26
C SER A 17 9.73 24.82 43.47
N GLY A 18 8.58 24.19 43.20
CA GLY A 18 7.46 24.80 42.45
C GLY A 18 7.51 24.59 40.93
N SER A 19 8.52 23.86 40.43
CA SER A 19 8.60 23.39 39.04
C SER A 19 8.41 21.87 39.01
N GLU A 20 7.72 21.38 37.99
CA GLU A 20 7.64 19.94 37.70
C GLU A 20 8.85 19.50 36.87
N LEU A 21 9.37 18.31 37.17
CA LEU A 21 10.37 17.60 36.38
C LEU A 21 9.95 16.13 36.22
N ALA A 22 10.37 15.51 35.13
CA ALA A 22 10.24 14.07 34.93
C ALA A 22 11.62 13.45 34.66
N GLU A 23 11.90 12.34 35.32
CA GLU A 23 13.13 11.56 35.15
C GLU A 23 12.82 10.33 34.30
N VAL A 24 13.44 10.26 33.12
CA VAL A 24 13.24 9.18 32.14
C VAL A 24 14.52 8.34 32.06
N PRO A 25 14.49 7.06 32.44
CA PRO A 25 15.60 6.15 32.17
C PRO A 25 15.63 5.81 30.69
N LEU A 26 16.75 6.09 30.02
CA LEU A 26 16.90 5.94 28.57
C LEU A 26 18.08 5.04 28.23
N ARG A 27 17.85 4.05 27.36
CA ARG A 27 18.92 3.30 26.70
C ARG A 27 19.24 4.02 25.40
N LEU A 28 20.44 4.61 25.31
CA LEU A 28 20.86 5.36 24.13
C LEU A 28 20.94 4.45 22.90
N ALA A 29 20.58 4.99 21.74
CA ALA A 29 20.88 4.36 20.47
C ALA A 29 22.41 4.42 20.23
N ASP A 30 23.01 3.37 19.67
CA ASP A 30 24.42 3.43 19.23
C ASP A 30 24.57 4.60 18.24
N ASP A 31 25.38 5.60 18.56
CA ASP A 31 25.68 6.73 17.66
C ASP A 31 26.28 6.18 16.35
N ALA A 32 25.51 6.23 15.26
CA ALA A 32 26.02 5.95 13.91
C ALA A 32 26.85 7.12 13.34
N ASP A 33 26.90 8.28 14.02
CA ASP A 33 27.55 9.51 13.52
C ASP A 33 28.74 9.99 14.38
N GLY A 34 29.58 9.05 14.82
CA GLY A 34 30.89 9.35 15.36
C GLY A 34 32.00 8.95 14.39
N GLU A 35 32.53 9.88 13.58
CA GLU A 35 33.84 9.67 12.94
C GLU A 35 34.88 9.32 14.02
N SER A 36 35.22 8.04 14.14
CA SER A 36 36.34 7.59 14.97
C SER A 36 37.65 7.94 14.26
N PRO A 37 38.66 8.54 14.94
CA PRO A 37 39.90 8.97 14.30
C PRO A 37 40.78 7.86 13.72
N ASN A 38 40.40 6.59 13.88
CA ASN A 38 41.16 5.43 13.42
C ASN A 38 40.24 4.52 12.60
N GLY A 39 40.32 4.63 11.28
CA GLY A 39 39.55 3.83 10.34
C GLY A 39 39.89 2.34 10.40
N GLU A 40 39.07 1.58 11.13
CA GLU A 40 38.95 0.14 10.99
C GLU A 40 37.46 -0.23 10.88
N THR A 41 37.08 -0.71 9.71
CA THR A 41 35.73 -1.18 9.34
C THR A 41 35.44 -2.50 10.05
N LEU A 42 34.40 -2.54 10.90
CA LEU A 42 33.83 -3.79 11.40
C LEU A 42 32.55 -4.10 10.62
N ALA A 43 32.60 -5.16 9.81
CA ALA A 43 31.43 -5.72 9.13
C ALA A 43 30.43 -6.25 10.16
N ARG A 44 29.15 -5.88 10.01
CA ARG A 44 28.03 -6.44 10.80
C ARG A 44 27.32 -7.49 9.95
N ASP A 45 27.39 -8.73 10.40
CA ASP A 45 26.65 -9.87 9.85
C ASP A 45 25.17 -9.74 10.26
N GLY A 46 24.27 -9.80 9.29
CA GLY A 46 22.83 -9.80 9.52
C GLY A 46 22.35 -11.19 9.94
N GLY A 47 22.09 -11.40 11.23
CA GLY A 47 21.45 -12.59 11.76
C GLY A 47 20.31 -12.17 12.70
N ALA A 48 19.23 -12.96 12.71
CA ALA A 48 18.03 -12.74 13.51
C ALA A 48 18.38 -12.29 14.95
N ALA A 49 17.80 -11.16 15.36
CA ALA A 49 17.99 -10.57 16.68
C ALA A 49 17.33 -11.46 17.75
N THR A 50 18.02 -12.55 18.12
CA THR A 50 17.91 -13.06 19.48
C THR A 50 18.51 -11.98 20.38
N ALA A 51 17.67 -11.41 21.24
CA ALA A 51 18.06 -10.43 22.24
C ALA A 51 19.15 -11.01 23.15
N VAL A 52 20.40 -10.85 22.76
CA VAL A 52 21.53 -10.92 23.67
C VAL A 52 21.43 -9.64 24.49
N GLU A 53 21.01 -9.77 25.76
CA GLU A 53 21.12 -8.70 26.76
C GLU A 53 22.60 -8.31 26.92
N GLY A 54 23.07 -7.41 26.05
CA GLY A 54 24.25 -6.61 26.31
C GLY A 54 23.90 -5.60 27.40
N ASP A 55 24.73 -5.50 28.43
CA ASP A 55 24.69 -4.42 29.44
C ASP A 55 24.88 -3.06 28.72
N HIS A 56 23.82 -2.51 28.14
CA HIS A 56 23.82 -1.15 27.62
C HIS A 56 23.64 -0.18 28.79
N GLU A 57 24.57 0.76 28.94
CA GLU A 57 24.56 1.76 30.01
C GLU A 57 23.28 2.61 29.89
N THR A 58 22.39 2.48 30.87
CA THR A 58 21.15 3.28 30.94
C THR A 58 21.50 4.66 31.48
N THR A 59 21.18 5.71 30.74
CA THR A 59 21.35 7.11 31.18
C THR A 59 20.02 7.68 31.70
N GLN A 60 20.10 8.81 32.40
CA GLN A 60 18.94 9.53 32.90
C GLN A 60 18.72 10.81 32.10
N VAL A 61 17.50 10.99 31.58
CA VAL A 61 17.07 12.21 30.90
C VAL A 61 16.05 12.94 31.77
N THR A 62 16.33 14.20 32.10
CA THR A 62 15.43 15.04 32.90
C THR A 62 14.65 16.00 32.00
N LEU A 63 13.33 15.84 31.98
CA LEU A 63 12.41 16.72 31.27
C LEU A 63 11.92 17.83 32.22
N TRP A 64 11.99 19.08 31.77
CA TRP A 64 11.60 20.24 32.57
C TRP A 64 10.41 21.00 31.98
N GLY A 65 9.65 21.66 32.86
CA GLY A 65 8.58 22.58 32.46
C GLY A 65 7.46 21.87 31.72
N LYS A 66 6.99 22.40 30.59
CA LYS A 66 5.87 21.79 29.84
C LYS A 66 6.19 20.44 29.21
N TRP A 67 7.47 20.05 29.16
CA TRP A 67 7.87 18.74 28.66
C TRP A 67 7.61 17.61 29.66
N THR A 68 7.34 17.91 30.93
CA THR A 68 6.90 16.88 31.89
C THR A 68 5.59 16.22 31.48
N GLU A 69 4.71 16.94 30.78
CA GLU A 69 3.47 16.36 30.25
C GLU A 69 3.75 15.24 29.24
N SER A 70 4.86 15.30 28.49
CA SER A 70 5.22 14.21 27.57
C SER A 70 5.63 12.94 28.30
N ALA A 71 6.10 13.03 29.55
CA ALA A 71 6.42 11.87 30.37
C ALA A 71 5.19 11.08 30.83
N GLU A 72 4.00 11.69 30.85
CA GLU A 72 2.75 10.97 31.17
C GLU A 72 2.42 9.89 30.12
N TYR A 73 2.94 10.04 28.91
CA TYR A 73 2.68 9.13 27.81
C TYR A 73 3.76 8.04 27.65
N LEU A 74 4.94 8.22 28.24
CA LEU A 74 6.08 7.33 28.02
C LEU A 74 5.95 6.00 28.77
N GLU A 75 6.20 4.92 28.06
CA GLU A 75 6.26 3.55 28.59
C GLU A 75 7.57 2.87 28.19
N PRO A 76 8.04 1.86 28.95
CA PRO A 76 9.21 1.08 28.57
C PRO A 76 9.08 0.52 27.15
N GLY A 77 10.13 0.65 26.35
CA GLY A 77 10.14 0.24 24.94
C GLY A 77 9.82 1.36 23.95
N MET A 78 9.29 2.50 24.41
CA MET A 78 9.03 3.64 23.51
C MET A 78 10.31 4.39 23.13
N GLU A 79 10.38 4.89 21.90
CA GLU A 79 11.46 5.78 21.48
C GLU A 79 11.29 7.21 22.02
N LEU A 80 12.41 7.86 22.37
CA LEU A 80 12.45 9.25 22.79
C LEU A 80 13.62 9.98 22.11
N LEU A 81 13.35 11.15 21.57
CA LEU A 81 14.34 12.11 21.11
C LEU A 81 14.23 13.41 21.92
N VAL A 82 15.36 13.91 22.40
CA VAL A 82 15.49 15.25 22.99
C VAL A 82 16.49 16.06 22.19
N THR A 83 16.03 17.15 21.56
CA THR A 83 16.90 18.09 20.86
C THR A 83 17.53 19.09 21.82
N ASP A 84 18.68 19.65 21.45
CA ASP A 84 19.37 20.70 22.22
C ASP A 84 19.49 20.40 23.72
N ALA A 85 19.69 19.12 24.06
CA ALA A 85 19.86 18.68 25.43
C ALA A 85 21.19 19.21 26.00
N GLU A 86 21.14 19.59 27.27
CA GLU A 86 22.32 19.91 28.07
C GLU A 86 22.84 18.60 28.69
N GLU A 87 24.14 18.35 28.51
CA GLU A 87 24.83 17.22 29.10
C GLU A 87 25.47 17.63 30.43
N THR A 88 25.31 16.77 31.45
CA THR A 88 25.89 16.97 32.78
C THR A 88 26.46 15.67 33.32
N GLU A 89 27.64 15.73 33.96
CA GLU A 89 28.18 14.59 34.70
C GLU A 89 27.76 14.68 36.18
N PHE A 90 27.10 13.63 36.68
CA PHE A 90 26.76 13.51 38.09
C PHE A 90 27.24 12.16 38.63
N ARG A 91 28.09 12.20 39.67
CA ARG A 91 28.66 11.00 40.32
C ARG A 91 29.41 10.02 39.39
N GLY A 92 29.86 10.51 38.23
CA GLY A 92 30.58 9.70 37.23
C GLY A 92 29.67 9.08 36.16
N GLU A 93 28.39 9.41 36.16
CA GLU A 93 27.42 9.03 35.13
C GLU A 93 27.05 10.28 34.30
N THR A 94 27.02 10.13 32.98
CA THR A 94 26.52 11.17 32.07
C THR A 94 24.99 11.18 32.12
N GLN A 95 24.43 12.37 32.29
CA GLN A 95 22.98 12.63 32.34
C GLN A 95 22.62 13.77 31.41
N TYR A 96 21.38 13.79 30.93
CA TYR A 96 20.89 14.81 30.00
C TYR A 96 19.69 15.56 30.56
N ALA A 97 19.52 16.82 30.20
CA ALA A 97 18.36 17.62 30.59
C ALA A 97 17.85 18.51 29.45
N THR A 98 16.53 18.71 29.39
CA THR A 98 15.93 19.66 28.45
C THR A 98 16.29 21.10 28.80
N THR A 99 16.61 21.90 27.79
CA THR A 99 16.88 23.34 27.89
C THR A 99 15.67 24.18 27.48
N GLY A 100 15.84 25.52 27.50
CA GLY A 100 14.86 26.45 26.98
C GLY A 100 14.56 26.29 25.49
N ASP A 101 15.51 25.73 24.73
CA ASP A 101 15.44 25.55 23.28
C ASP A 101 15.04 24.11 22.89
N SER A 102 15.25 23.13 23.78
CA SER A 102 14.90 21.72 23.54
C SER A 102 13.46 21.47 23.09
N TYR A 103 13.34 20.51 22.18
CA TYR A 103 12.14 19.75 21.89
C TYR A 103 12.25 18.33 22.47
N VAL A 104 11.11 17.77 22.88
CA VAL A 104 10.99 16.37 23.27
C VAL A 104 10.02 15.72 22.29
N VAL A 105 10.45 14.66 21.62
CA VAL A 105 9.68 13.94 20.60
C VAL A 105 9.57 12.48 21.03
N VAL A 106 8.35 12.01 21.27
CA VAL A 106 8.04 10.62 21.64
C VAL A 106 7.81 9.84 20.35
N GLU A 107 8.42 8.68 20.14
CA GLU A 107 8.22 7.89 18.90
C GLU A 107 8.54 8.67 17.61
N PRO A 108 9.74 9.27 17.44
CA PRO A 108 10.09 10.08 16.28
C PRO A 108 9.94 9.33 14.94
N SER A 109 10.09 8.01 14.92
CA SER A 109 9.90 7.16 13.74
C SER A 109 8.44 7.04 13.30
N PHE A 110 7.47 7.35 14.18
CA PHE A 110 6.05 7.36 13.85
C PHE A 110 5.65 8.69 13.19
N LEU A 111 5.70 8.75 11.85
CA LEU A 111 5.39 9.98 11.10
C LEU A 111 3.90 10.37 11.18
N VAL A 112 3.60 11.46 11.91
CA VAL A 112 2.23 11.99 12.02
C VAL A 112 1.94 12.99 10.89
N ASN A 113 0.81 12.83 10.21
CA ASN A 113 0.39 13.77 9.18
C ASN A 113 -0.03 15.13 9.79
N VAL A 114 0.39 16.24 9.19
CA VAL A 114 0.00 17.60 9.60
C VAL A 114 -1.53 17.79 9.67
N THR A 115 -2.28 17.17 8.74
CA THR A 115 -3.75 17.21 8.75
C THR A 115 -4.35 16.45 9.95
N SER A 116 -3.70 15.37 10.41
CA SER A 116 -4.10 14.64 11.61
C SER A 116 -3.94 15.49 12.86
N LEU A 117 -2.81 16.21 13.01
CA LEU A 117 -2.59 17.15 14.13
C LEU A 117 -3.61 18.29 14.16
N ARG A 118 -3.95 18.81 12.98
CA ARG A 118 -5.01 19.82 12.84
C ARG A 118 -6.37 19.32 13.34
N ASN A 119 -6.71 18.05 13.08
CA ASN A 119 -7.97 17.47 13.55
C ASN A 119 -7.89 17.11 15.05
N TRP A 120 -6.74 16.60 15.48
CA TRP A 120 -6.49 16.21 16.87
C TRP A 120 -6.69 17.37 17.86
N VAL A 121 -6.16 18.56 17.54
CA VAL A 121 -6.34 19.74 18.44
C VAL A 121 -7.80 20.17 18.61
N GLU A 122 -8.68 19.85 17.66
CA GLU A 122 -10.12 20.05 17.84
C GLU A 122 -10.72 18.93 18.68
N CYS A 123 -10.55 17.69 18.22
CA CYS A 123 -11.07 16.50 18.84
C CYS A 123 -10.24 15.29 18.39
N PRO A 124 -9.48 14.64 19.29
CA PRO A 124 -8.69 13.44 18.98
C PRO A 124 -9.50 12.32 18.34
N ARG A 125 -10.78 12.18 18.72
CA ARG A 125 -11.68 11.19 18.15
C ARG A 125 -11.94 11.36 16.65
N LEU A 126 -11.77 12.56 16.09
CA LEU A 126 -11.85 12.74 14.63
C LEU A 126 -10.75 12.00 13.88
N TYR A 127 -9.54 11.93 14.44
CA TYR A 127 -8.45 11.17 13.83
C TYR A 127 -8.80 9.68 13.76
N TYR A 128 -9.27 9.10 14.86
CA TYR A 128 -9.75 7.72 14.92
C TYR A 128 -10.89 7.45 13.93
N LEU A 129 -11.92 8.29 13.91
CA LEU A 129 -13.08 8.11 13.01
C LEU A 129 -12.69 8.20 11.54
N ASN A 130 -11.82 9.14 11.17
CA ASN A 130 -11.39 9.31 9.78
C ASN A 130 -10.63 8.08 9.25
N LYS A 131 -9.89 7.36 10.11
CA LYS A 131 -9.26 6.08 9.75
C LYS A 131 -10.31 4.98 9.45
N LEU A 132 -11.42 4.97 10.18
CA LEU A 132 -12.46 3.93 10.06
C LEU A 132 -13.47 4.20 8.94
N SER A 133 -13.93 5.43 8.78
CA SER A 133 -14.97 5.74 7.78
C SER A 133 -14.40 6.05 6.40
N GLY A 134 -13.12 6.40 6.34
CA GLY A 134 -12.52 7.03 5.18
C GLY A 134 -13.17 8.38 4.89
N VAL A 135 -12.73 9.03 3.82
CA VAL A 135 -13.32 10.29 3.37
C VAL A 135 -14.47 9.98 2.41
N PRO A 136 -15.70 10.49 2.64
CA PRO A 136 -16.85 10.22 1.77
C PRO A 136 -16.79 10.97 0.44
N LEU A 137 -17.57 10.51 -0.54
CA LEU A 137 -17.88 11.31 -1.74
C LEU A 137 -18.97 12.33 -1.38
N ASN A 138 -18.60 13.60 -1.20
CA ASN A 138 -19.56 14.67 -1.00
C ASN A 138 -19.09 15.96 -1.66
N TYR A 139 -20.05 16.81 -2.03
CA TYR A 139 -19.77 18.05 -2.75
C TYR A 139 -18.79 19.00 -2.02
N PRO A 140 -18.90 19.25 -0.69
CA PRO A 140 -17.94 20.09 0.01
C PRO A 140 -16.48 19.62 -0.10
N VAL A 141 -16.24 18.31 -0.08
CA VAL A 141 -14.89 17.74 -0.24
C VAL A 141 -14.42 17.91 -1.69
N VAL A 142 -15.24 17.56 -2.68
CA VAL A 142 -14.89 17.69 -4.11
C VAL A 142 -14.60 19.15 -4.48
N LYS A 143 -15.49 20.08 -4.10
CA LYS A 143 -15.28 21.53 -4.26
C LYS A 143 -14.00 21.99 -3.55
N GLY A 144 -13.76 21.49 -2.34
CA GLY A 144 -12.54 21.76 -1.59
C GLY A 144 -11.29 21.41 -2.39
N THR A 145 -11.22 20.18 -2.90
CA THR A 145 -10.11 19.69 -3.74
C THR A 145 -9.94 20.53 -5.00
N LEU A 146 -11.02 20.80 -5.74
CA LEU A 146 -10.97 21.64 -6.94
C LEU A 146 -10.37 23.03 -6.66
N VAL A 147 -10.74 23.67 -5.56
CA VAL A 147 -10.22 24.99 -5.19
C VAL A 147 -8.72 24.95 -4.85
N HIS A 148 -8.21 23.87 -4.24
CA HIS A 148 -6.76 23.72 -3.98
C HIS A 148 -5.99 23.42 -5.26
N GLU A 149 -6.52 22.56 -6.13
CA GLU A 149 -5.90 22.24 -7.44
C GLU A 149 -5.80 23.49 -8.33
N VAL A 150 -6.89 24.28 -8.40
CA VAL A 150 -6.89 25.57 -9.11
C VAL A 150 -5.90 26.56 -8.47
N PHE A 151 -5.76 26.58 -7.14
CA PHE A 151 -4.77 27.42 -6.48
C PHE A 151 -3.34 27.04 -6.89
N GLY A 152 -3.01 25.75 -6.90
CA GLY A 152 -1.72 25.26 -7.39
C GLY A 152 -1.46 25.65 -8.84
N ASP A 153 -2.46 25.50 -9.72
CA ASP A 153 -2.35 25.87 -11.14
C ASP A 153 -2.05 27.37 -11.33
N LEU A 154 -2.72 28.24 -10.56
CA LEU A 154 -2.46 29.69 -10.56
C LEU A 154 -1.04 30.05 -10.11
N LEU A 155 -0.52 29.35 -9.09
CA LEU A 155 0.87 29.53 -8.62
C LEU A 155 1.88 29.14 -9.70
N ARG A 156 1.58 28.09 -10.48
CA ARG A 156 2.39 27.64 -11.62
C ARG A 156 2.23 28.52 -12.87
N GLY A 157 1.32 29.50 -12.82
CA GLY A 157 1.12 30.53 -13.84
C GLY A 157 0.08 30.18 -14.90
N ARG A 158 -0.80 29.20 -14.64
CA ARG A 158 -1.94 28.89 -15.51
C ARG A 158 -3.02 29.96 -15.38
N ASP A 159 -3.81 30.14 -16.44
CA ASP A 159 -4.96 31.05 -16.42
C ASP A 159 -6.07 30.51 -15.50
N LEU A 160 -6.80 31.41 -14.83
CA LEU A 160 -7.83 31.04 -13.86
C LEU A 160 -8.97 30.25 -14.51
N GLU A 161 -9.50 30.74 -15.62
CA GLU A 161 -10.68 30.13 -16.27
C GLU A 161 -10.27 28.80 -16.92
N GLU A 162 -9.11 28.76 -17.58
CA GLU A 162 -8.57 27.51 -18.13
C GLU A 162 -8.33 26.44 -17.05
N SER A 163 -7.85 26.86 -15.87
CA SER A 163 -7.65 25.93 -14.74
C SER A 163 -8.98 25.40 -14.21
N ILE A 164 -9.98 26.26 -14.03
CA ILE A 164 -11.30 25.84 -13.54
C ILE A 164 -11.93 24.86 -14.52
N ASP A 165 -11.96 25.20 -15.80
CA ASP A 165 -12.61 24.39 -16.83
C ASP A 165 -11.97 23.00 -16.92
N ALA A 166 -10.62 22.93 -16.95
CA ALA A 166 -9.90 21.66 -16.98
C ALA A 166 -10.14 20.81 -15.72
N ARG A 167 -10.05 21.41 -14.53
CA ARG A 167 -10.23 20.66 -13.27
C ARG A 167 -11.68 20.19 -13.09
N VAL A 168 -12.66 20.95 -13.53
CA VAL A 168 -14.07 20.55 -13.51
C VAL A 168 -14.32 19.41 -14.49
N GLU A 169 -13.78 19.49 -15.71
CA GLU A 169 -13.87 18.43 -16.72
C GLU A 169 -13.24 17.11 -16.23
N GLU A 170 -12.08 17.17 -15.58
CA GLU A 170 -11.40 16.02 -14.95
C GLU A 170 -12.24 15.33 -13.85
N ARG A 171 -13.27 16.00 -13.32
CA ARG A 171 -14.16 15.49 -12.26
C ARG A 171 -15.52 15.03 -12.76
N GLY A 172 -15.75 14.94 -14.08
CA GLY A 172 -17.02 14.56 -14.70
C GLY A 172 -17.79 13.47 -13.93
N LEU A 173 -17.17 12.30 -13.74
CA LEU A 173 -17.78 11.17 -13.02
C LEU A 173 -18.17 11.50 -11.57
N GLN A 174 -17.30 12.19 -10.81
CA GLN A 174 -17.59 12.54 -9.42
C GLN A 174 -18.73 13.56 -9.32
N LEU A 175 -18.78 14.52 -10.24
CA LEU A 175 -19.85 15.50 -10.29
C LEU A 175 -21.18 14.83 -10.64
N GLY A 176 -21.18 13.90 -11.58
CA GLY A 176 -22.37 13.16 -11.97
C GLY A 176 -22.92 12.33 -10.82
N LEU A 177 -22.07 11.60 -10.10
CA LEU A 177 -22.47 10.81 -8.92
C LEU A 177 -23.05 11.69 -7.79
N LEU A 178 -22.63 12.95 -7.72
CA LEU A 178 -23.17 13.94 -6.78
C LEU A 178 -24.42 14.66 -7.30
N GLY A 179 -24.78 14.48 -8.58
CA GLY A 179 -25.87 15.21 -9.23
C GLY A 179 -25.58 16.70 -9.45
N GLU A 180 -24.30 17.08 -9.53
CA GLU A 180 -23.86 18.46 -9.71
C GLU A 180 -23.52 18.76 -11.18
N THR A 181 -23.87 19.94 -11.68
CA THR A 181 -23.57 20.31 -13.07
C THR A 181 -22.20 21.01 -13.18
N PRO A 182 -21.44 20.79 -14.28
CA PRO A 182 -20.14 21.42 -14.45
C PRO A 182 -20.18 22.94 -14.31
N GLU A 183 -21.22 23.60 -14.85
CA GLU A 183 -21.35 25.05 -14.82
C GLU A 183 -21.56 25.58 -13.40
N ALA A 184 -22.41 24.92 -12.61
CA ALA A 184 -22.68 25.31 -11.23
C ALA A 184 -21.44 25.16 -10.36
N VAL A 185 -20.71 24.05 -10.53
CA VAL A 185 -19.45 23.81 -9.81
C VAL A 185 -18.37 24.80 -10.24
N ALA A 186 -18.24 25.07 -11.54
CA ALA A 186 -17.30 26.06 -12.05
C ALA A 186 -17.59 27.46 -11.49
N GLU A 187 -18.85 27.88 -11.41
CA GLU A 187 -19.25 29.14 -10.76
C GLU A 187 -18.83 29.18 -9.29
N ASP A 188 -19.14 28.11 -8.56
CA ASP A 188 -18.82 27.96 -7.14
C ASP A 188 -17.30 27.98 -6.84
N VAL A 189 -16.50 27.36 -7.71
CA VAL A 189 -15.03 27.37 -7.62
C VAL A 189 -14.49 28.76 -7.98
N ARG A 190 -15.02 29.37 -9.04
CA ARG A 190 -14.64 30.72 -9.51
C ARG A 190 -14.84 31.79 -8.44
N GLU A 191 -15.94 31.70 -7.68
CA GLU A 191 -16.18 32.60 -6.54
C GLU A 191 -15.06 32.53 -5.49
N ASN A 192 -14.55 31.33 -5.22
CA ASN A 192 -13.46 31.13 -4.25
C ASN A 192 -12.11 31.55 -4.83
N ALA A 193 -11.86 31.26 -6.10
CA ALA A 193 -10.57 31.46 -6.73
C ALA A 193 -10.28 32.93 -7.10
N LYS A 194 -11.30 33.77 -7.35
CA LYS A 194 -11.11 35.23 -7.54
C LYS A 194 -10.42 35.92 -6.36
N ALA A 195 -10.68 35.43 -5.15
CA ALA A 195 -10.01 35.90 -3.93
C ALA A 195 -8.49 35.68 -3.98
N ILE A 196 -8.13 34.51 -4.51
CA ILE A 196 -6.77 34.00 -4.58
C ILE A 196 -6.02 34.79 -5.64
N GLU A 197 -6.59 34.92 -6.84
CA GLU A 197 -6.00 35.70 -7.93
C GLU A 197 -5.73 37.15 -7.50
N GLY A 198 -6.74 37.84 -6.94
CA GLY A 198 -6.57 39.22 -6.47
C GLY A 198 -5.54 39.37 -5.34
N TRP A 199 -5.33 38.34 -4.52
CA TRP A 199 -4.28 38.32 -3.50
C TRP A 199 -2.89 38.07 -4.10
N LEU A 200 -2.77 37.14 -5.05
CA LEU A 200 -1.53 36.87 -5.78
C LEU A 200 -1.06 38.08 -6.58
N GLU A 201 -1.97 38.81 -7.24
CA GLU A 201 -1.67 40.05 -7.96
C GLU A 201 -1.14 41.16 -7.04
N GLN A 202 -1.69 41.29 -5.82
CA GLN A 202 -1.18 42.22 -4.80
C GLN A 202 0.21 41.83 -4.31
N GLY A 203 0.54 40.54 -4.32
CA GLY A 203 1.83 40.00 -3.91
C GLY A 203 2.94 40.10 -4.96
N ARG A 204 2.62 40.06 -6.25
CA ARG A 204 3.56 40.07 -7.40
C ARG A 204 4.33 41.38 -7.64
N LEU A 205 4.24 42.36 -6.75
CA LEU A 205 4.83 43.71 -6.93
C LEU A 205 6.37 43.78 -6.79
N THR A 206 7.07 42.67 -6.62
CA THR A 206 8.55 42.60 -6.59
C THR A 206 9.08 41.49 -7.50
N GLU A 207 10.15 41.76 -8.26
CA GLU A 207 10.73 40.87 -9.29
C GLU A 207 11.37 39.56 -8.74
N GLU A 208 11.40 39.34 -7.42
CA GLU A 208 12.04 38.19 -6.74
C GLU A 208 11.09 37.39 -5.80
N ASP A 209 9.77 37.33 -6.07
CA ASP A 209 8.87 36.47 -5.26
C ASP A 209 8.93 35.01 -5.73
N SER A 210 9.74 34.18 -5.05
CA SER A 210 9.74 32.73 -5.24
C SER A 210 8.56 32.07 -4.53
N TRP A 211 7.82 31.26 -5.28
CA TRP A 211 6.72 30.43 -4.82
C TRP A 211 7.05 28.97 -5.09
N ARG A 212 6.66 28.09 -4.17
CA ARG A 212 6.55 26.64 -4.42
C ARG A 212 5.15 26.21 -4.02
N SER A 213 4.52 25.38 -4.85
CA SER A 213 3.18 24.85 -4.60
C SER A 213 3.27 23.38 -4.19
N GLU A 214 2.38 22.94 -3.29
CA GLU A 214 2.23 21.52 -2.93
C GLU A 214 3.54 20.82 -2.48
N GLN A 215 4.42 21.55 -1.77
CA GLN A 215 5.72 20.99 -1.36
C GLN A 215 5.52 19.91 -0.29
N LEU A 216 5.99 18.69 -0.58
CA LEU A 216 6.08 17.61 0.41
C LEU A 216 7.21 17.92 1.40
N LEU A 217 6.92 17.79 2.68
CA LEU A 217 7.87 17.97 3.76
C LEU A 217 7.81 16.76 4.69
N ILE A 218 8.98 16.22 5.03
CA ILE A 218 9.16 15.06 5.92
C ILE A 218 10.17 15.48 7.00
N SER A 219 9.86 15.17 8.26
CA SER A 219 10.74 15.47 9.39
C SER A 219 11.19 14.20 10.09
N GLU A 220 12.48 13.90 10.03
CA GLU A 220 13.10 12.85 10.83
C GLU A 220 13.21 13.25 12.31
N THR A 221 13.32 14.55 12.61
CA THR A 221 13.45 15.05 13.98
C THR A 221 12.11 15.03 14.71
N PHE A 222 11.09 15.65 14.12
CA PHE A 222 9.80 15.82 14.78
C PHE A 222 8.82 14.68 14.49
N GLY A 223 9.17 13.77 13.57
CA GLY A 223 8.30 12.70 13.14
C GLY A 223 6.96 13.22 12.63
N ILE A 224 7.00 14.26 11.81
CA ILE A 224 5.82 14.93 11.21
C ILE A 224 6.03 14.95 9.70
N ARG A 225 4.95 14.71 8.94
CA ARG A 225 4.96 14.83 7.48
C ARG A 225 3.72 15.55 6.98
N GLY A 226 3.82 16.20 5.82
CA GLY A 226 2.67 16.81 5.18
C GLY A 226 3.02 17.50 3.87
N ARG A 227 1.99 17.94 3.15
CA ARG A 227 2.13 18.69 1.91
C ARG A 227 1.62 20.10 2.15
N ALA A 228 2.49 21.10 2.08
CA ALA A 228 2.12 22.49 2.29
C ALA A 228 1.48 23.04 1.01
N ASP A 229 0.33 23.70 1.11
CA ASP A 229 -0.39 24.19 -0.08
C ASP A 229 0.51 25.14 -0.90
N ALA A 230 1.20 26.05 -0.21
CA ALA A 230 2.19 26.92 -0.82
C ALA A 230 3.25 27.41 0.18
N ILE A 231 4.44 27.70 -0.34
CA ILE A 231 5.53 28.35 0.41
C ILE A 231 5.90 29.64 -0.30
N ARG A 232 5.95 30.73 0.47
CA ARG A 232 6.30 32.07 0.01
C ARG A 232 7.45 32.61 0.84
N ARG A 233 8.60 32.86 0.21
CA ARG A 233 9.82 33.38 0.90
C ARG A 233 10.20 32.55 2.15
N GLY A 234 10.06 31.22 2.06
CA GLY A 234 10.34 30.32 3.17
C GLY A 234 9.26 30.23 4.25
N ALA A 235 8.13 30.95 4.11
CA ALA A 235 7.00 30.89 5.05
C ALA A 235 5.82 30.08 4.48
N PRO A 236 5.12 29.30 5.31
CA PRO A 236 3.96 28.53 4.86
C PRO A 236 2.74 29.42 4.62
N VAL A 237 2.04 29.13 3.52
CA VAL A 237 0.76 29.71 3.13
C VAL A 237 -0.25 28.59 2.98
N GLU A 238 -1.32 28.65 3.76
CA GLU A 238 -2.31 27.57 3.86
C GLU A 238 -3.70 28.07 3.45
N LEU A 239 -4.32 27.37 2.50
CA LEU A 239 -5.62 27.69 1.92
C LEU A 239 -6.75 27.05 2.73
N LYS A 240 -7.83 27.78 2.95
CA LYS A 240 -9.03 27.29 3.63
C LYS A 240 -10.28 27.77 2.89
N THR A 241 -11.10 26.84 2.43
CA THR A 241 -12.34 27.13 1.69
C THR A 241 -13.49 27.65 2.56
N GLY A 242 -13.37 27.57 3.89
CA GLY A 242 -14.35 28.10 4.83
C GLY A 242 -14.18 29.60 5.13
N LYS A 243 -15.21 30.22 5.73
CA LYS A 243 -15.13 31.63 6.19
C LYS A 243 -14.51 31.76 7.59
N ASN A 244 -13.81 32.86 7.84
CA ASN A 244 -13.40 33.29 9.17
C ASN A 244 -13.48 34.82 9.31
N LEU A 245 -14.53 35.29 9.99
CA LEU A 245 -14.80 36.72 10.21
C LEU A 245 -14.06 37.31 11.42
N LYS A 246 -13.32 36.49 12.18
CA LYS A 246 -12.49 36.98 13.29
C LYS A 246 -11.19 37.55 12.76
N LYS A 247 -10.64 38.55 13.44
CA LYS A 247 -9.32 39.11 13.10
C LYS A 247 -8.21 38.06 13.20
N GLU A 248 -8.24 37.27 14.27
CA GLU A 248 -7.30 36.17 14.47
C GLU A 248 -7.70 34.94 13.63
N PRO A 249 -6.72 34.21 13.08
CA PRO A 249 -6.98 32.93 12.43
C PRO A 249 -7.53 31.88 13.41
N ARG A 250 -8.23 30.86 12.89
CA ARG A 250 -8.69 29.72 13.70
C ARG A 250 -7.49 28.96 14.25
N PHE A 251 -7.53 28.60 15.54
CA PHE A 251 -6.36 28.01 16.22
C PHE A 251 -5.87 26.71 15.56
N LYS A 252 -6.79 25.83 15.12
CA LYS A 252 -6.44 24.60 14.39
C LYS A 252 -5.68 24.84 13.09
N ASP A 253 -6.02 25.91 12.38
CA ASP A 253 -5.35 26.26 11.13
C ASP A 253 -3.97 26.88 11.43
N LYS A 254 -3.82 27.57 12.57
CA LYS A 254 -2.49 28.01 13.07
C LYS A 254 -1.61 26.82 13.43
N VAL A 255 -2.17 25.77 14.05
CA VAL A 255 -1.45 24.52 14.34
C VAL A 255 -0.93 23.89 13.06
N GLN A 256 -1.76 23.80 12.01
CA GLN A 256 -1.35 23.26 10.71
C GLN A 256 -0.16 24.02 10.11
N ALA A 257 -0.26 25.35 10.03
CA ALA A 257 0.83 26.18 9.51
C ALA A 257 2.08 26.17 10.41
N ALA A 258 1.92 26.00 11.73
CA ALA A 258 3.04 25.86 12.66
C ALA A 258 3.76 24.51 12.50
N CYS A 259 3.07 23.43 12.12
CA CYS A 259 3.72 22.19 11.73
C CYS A 259 4.63 22.42 10.52
N TYR A 260 4.13 23.07 9.46
CA TYR A 260 4.96 23.35 8.29
C TYR A 260 6.12 24.29 8.60
N ALA A 261 5.94 25.26 9.51
CA ALA A 261 7.03 26.11 9.99
C ALA A 261 8.15 25.27 10.66
N LEU A 262 7.81 24.32 11.55
CA LEU A 262 8.79 23.40 12.16
C LEU A 262 9.58 22.63 11.09
N LEU A 263 8.88 22.09 10.09
CA LEU A 263 9.48 21.31 9.01
C LEU A 263 10.41 22.19 8.16
N LEU A 264 10.00 23.40 7.82
CA LEU A 264 10.81 24.35 7.06
C LEU A 264 12.04 24.86 7.83
N GLU A 265 11.92 25.02 9.16
CA GLU A 265 13.05 25.36 10.03
C GLU A 265 14.11 24.24 10.07
N GLU A 266 13.67 22.98 10.09
CA GLU A 266 14.58 21.82 9.99
C GLU A 266 15.38 21.81 8.68
N HIS A 267 14.80 22.32 7.59
CA HIS A 267 15.45 22.45 6.28
C HIS A 267 16.30 23.74 6.16
N GLY A 268 16.65 24.38 7.28
CA GLY A 268 17.54 25.55 7.33
C GLY A 268 16.87 26.90 7.08
N GLY A 269 15.54 26.95 7.03
CA GLY A 269 14.76 28.19 6.99
C GLY A 269 14.64 28.87 8.36
N SER A 270 14.31 30.16 8.37
CA SER A 270 13.83 30.86 9.56
C SER A 270 12.40 31.30 9.30
N VAL A 271 11.43 30.78 10.06
CA VAL A 271 10.01 31.00 9.78
C VAL A 271 9.36 31.80 10.90
N ASP A 272 9.38 33.13 10.77
CA ASP A 272 8.81 34.02 11.79
C ASP A 272 7.29 34.23 11.64
N THR A 273 6.72 33.91 10.47
CA THR A 273 5.33 34.23 10.11
C THR A 273 4.70 33.10 9.31
N GLY A 274 3.40 32.86 9.47
CA GLY A 274 2.60 32.06 8.55
C GLY A 274 1.37 32.81 8.08
N THR A 275 0.84 32.38 6.92
CA THR A 275 -0.32 33.01 6.29
C THR A 275 -1.46 32.01 6.12
N LEU A 276 -2.67 32.40 6.49
CA LEU A 276 -3.89 31.62 6.28
C LEU A 276 -4.84 32.36 5.35
N LEU A 277 -5.18 31.74 4.21
CA LEU A 277 -6.03 32.32 3.18
C LEU A 277 -7.44 31.73 3.23
N TYR A 278 -8.42 32.50 3.69
CA TYR A 278 -9.83 32.13 3.79
C TYR A 278 -10.61 32.62 2.57
N THR A 279 -10.76 31.78 1.55
CA THR A 279 -11.32 32.18 0.24
C THR A 279 -12.75 32.69 0.34
N LYS A 280 -13.59 32.05 1.18
CA LYS A 280 -14.99 32.42 1.38
C LYS A 280 -15.20 33.79 2.05
N ASN A 281 -14.17 34.42 2.62
CA ASN A 281 -14.33 35.79 3.14
C ASN A 281 -14.56 36.81 2.03
N SER A 282 -13.98 36.57 0.85
CA SER A 282 -14.07 37.48 -0.30
C SER A 282 -15.43 37.45 -1.00
N THR A 283 -16.20 36.36 -0.82
CA THR A 283 -17.51 36.15 -1.44
C THR A 283 -18.65 36.73 -0.60
N LEU A 284 -18.36 37.23 0.61
CA LEU A 284 -19.37 37.80 1.50
C LEU A 284 -19.55 39.29 1.21
N GLU A 285 -20.81 39.71 1.06
CA GLU A 285 -21.13 41.12 0.90
C GLU A 285 -20.87 41.90 2.20
N ARG A 286 -20.17 43.04 2.09
CA ARG A 286 -19.88 43.96 3.22
C ARG A 286 -21.14 44.48 3.92
N ASN A 287 -22.30 44.37 3.29
CA ASN A 287 -23.57 44.88 3.78
C ASN A 287 -24.36 43.84 4.59
N GLU A 288 -23.99 42.55 4.50
CA GLU A 288 -24.74 41.43 5.07
C GLU A 288 -24.05 40.78 6.28
N GLU A 289 -22.73 40.92 6.40
CA GLU A 289 -21.93 40.29 7.45
C GLU A 289 -21.07 41.31 8.22
N THR A 290 -21.07 41.21 9.55
CA THR A 290 -20.24 42.07 10.42
C THR A 290 -18.95 41.35 10.84
N GLY A 291 -17.77 41.85 10.46
CA GLY A 291 -16.49 41.24 10.87
C GLY A 291 -15.29 41.65 10.00
N ASP A 292 -14.17 40.95 10.18
CA ASP A 292 -12.97 41.09 9.35
C ASP A 292 -13.05 40.18 8.12
N LEU A 293 -13.35 40.80 6.97
CA LEU A 293 -13.50 40.16 5.66
C LEU A 293 -12.16 40.01 4.90
N THR A 294 -11.02 40.33 5.53
CA THR A 294 -9.72 40.13 4.89
C THR A 294 -9.52 38.63 4.63
N PRO A 295 -9.19 38.21 3.39
CA PRO A 295 -9.03 36.80 3.07
C PRO A 295 -7.73 36.24 3.66
N ALA A 296 -6.62 36.98 3.54
CA ALA A 296 -5.33 36.58 4.11
C ALA A 296 -5.21 37.05 5.58
N LYS A 297 -4.84 36.14 6.47
CA LYS A 297 -4.57 36.42 7.88
C LYS A 297 -3.17 35.94 8.24
N GLU A 298 -2.27 36.89 8.50
CA GLU A 298 -0.91 36.63 8.92
C GLU A 298 -0.81 36.54 10.45
N PHE A 299 0.09 35.69 10.95
CA PHE A 299 0.37 35.56 12.37
C PHE A 299 1.81 35.16 12.63
N SER A 300 2.34 35.53 13.80
CA SER A 300 3.71 35.21 14.20
C SER A 300 3.86 33.75 14.66
N MET A 301 4.95 33.11 14.23
CA MET A 301 5.39 31.79 14.70
C MET A 301 6.22 31.95 15.97
N GLY A 302 5.58 31.82 17.13
CA GLY A 302 6.27 31.85 18.41
C GLY A 302 6.76 30.47 18.82
N THR A 303 7.92 30.38 19.47
CA THR A 303 8.47 29.13 20.03
C THR A 303 7.47 28.38 20.91
N GLY A 304 6.62 29.09 21.67
CA GLY A 304 5.56 28.48 22.46
C GLY A 304 4.48 27.75 21.64
N LEU A 305 4.19 28.21 20.42
CA LEU A 305 3.26 27.54 19.49
C LEU A 305 3.93 26.31 18.87
N LEU A 306 5.19 26.44 18.44
CA LEU A 306 5.96 25.32 17.88
C LEU A 306 6.11 24.17 18.89
N LYS A 307 6.48 24.48 20.14
CA LYS A 307 6.53 23.49 21.24
C LYS A 307 5.16 22.90 21.58
N PHE A 308 4.08 23.66 21.43
CA PHE A 308 2.73 23.14 21.61
C PHE A 308 2.37 22.10 20.54
N VAL A 309 2.74 22.34 19.28
CA VAL A 309 2.52 21.38 18.18
C VAL A 309 3.27 20.07 18.43
N VAL A 310 4.53 20.13 18.86
CA VAL A 310 5.29 18.90 19.16
C VAL A 310 4.68 18.12 20.33
N ARG A 311 4.22 18.80 21.39
CA ARG A 311 3.50 18.13 22.50
C ARG A 311 2.21 17.46 22.05
N LEU A 312 1.44 18.11 21.18
CA LEU A 312 0.23 17.54 20.57
C LEU A 312 0.55 16.28 19.75
N ARG A 313 1.67 16.33 19.01
CA ARG A 313 2.16 15.21 18.23
C ARG A 313 2.62 14.04 19.09
N ASN A 314 3.24 14.30 20.24
CA ASN A 314 3.62 13.25 21.19
C ASN A 314 2.40 12.53 21.74
N GLU A 315 1.34 13.28 22.09
CA GLU A 315 0.08 12.71 22.57
C GLU A 315 -0.52 11.74 21.53
N LEU A 316 -0.62 12.18 20.27
CA LEU A 316 -1.16 11.34 19.18
C LEU A 316 -0.30 10.09 18.95
N ALA A 317 1.02 10.24 18.80
CA ALA A 317 1.89 9.11 18.52
C ALA A 317 1.91 8.09 19.66
N ALA A 318 1.93 8.54 20.92
CA ALA A 318 1.88 7.64 22.05
C ALA A 318 0.53 6.90 22.13
N MET A 319 -0.58 7.60 21.86
CA MET A 319 -1.91 6.98 21.81
C MET A 319 -2.00 5.87 20.74
N GLU A 320 -1.41 6.10 19.55
CA GLU A 320 -1.33 5.09 18.49
C GLU A 320 -0.45 3.91 18.88
N VAL A 321 0.71 4.14 19.51
CA VAL A 321 1.60 3.05 19.96
C VAL A 321 0.97 2.21 21.07
N LYS A 322 0.18 2.82 21.97
CA LYS A 322 -0.56 2.10 23.00
C LYS A 322 -1.82 1.40 22.47
N GLY A 323 -2.30 1.77 21.30
CA GLY A 323 -3.55 1.24 20.73
C GLY A 323 -4.78 1.64 21.55
N GLU A 324 -4.74 2.82 22.18
CA GLU A 324 -5.88 3.36 22.92
C GLU A 324 -6.98 3.81 21.95
N VAL A 325 -8.14 4.27 22.46
CA VAL A 325 -9.19 4.85 21.62
C VAL A 325 -9.58 6.21 22.20
N PRO A 326 -9.43 7.32 21.44
CA PRO A 326 -9.74 8.65 21.96
C PRO A 326 -11.24 8.82 22.21
N THR A 327 -11.59 9.47 23.31
CA THR A 327 -12.99 9.67 23.73
C THR A 327 -13.59 10.97 23.18
N GLY A 328 -12.74 11.92 22.80
CA GLY A 328 -13.09 13.29 22.43
C GLY A 328 -13.10 14.27 23.60
N TYR A 329 -13.03 13.81 24.85
CA TYR A 329 -12.91 14.68 26.05
C TYR A 329 -11.57 15.39 26.15
N GLU A 330 -10.55 14.82 25.51
CA GLU A 330 -9.20 15.39 25.37
C GLU A 330 -9.26 16.69 24.54
N GLY A 331 -10.22 16.79 23.63
CA GLY A 331 -10.42 17.94 22.74
C GLY A 331 -11.33 19.04 23.29
N SER A 332 -11.12 20.26 22.78
CA SER A 332 -11.91 21.45 23.17
C SER A 332 -13.16 21.68 22.32
N ALA A 333 -13.31 20.96 21.20
CA ALA A 333 -14.46 21.13 20.30
C ALA A 333 -15.78 20.78 20.98
N LYS A 334 -16.84 21.52 20.60
CA LYS A 334 -18.21 21.23 21.02
C LYS A 334 -18.86 20.28 20.03
N CYS A 335 -19.36 19.14 20.52
CA CYS A 335 -19.96 18.11 19.67
C CYS A 335 -21.15 18.63 18.85
N GLU A 336 -21.93 19.58 19.37
CA GLU A 336 -23.09 20.19 18.68
C GLU A 336 -22.76 20.87 17.34
N TYR A 337 -21.48 21.17 17.06
CA TYR A 337 -21.01 21.76 15.81
C TYR A 337 -20.07 20.82 15.03
N CYS A 338 -19.92 19.57 15.49
CA CYS A 338 -19.09 18.58 14.82
C CYS A 338 -19.87 17.95 13.68
N PHE A 339 -19.32 17.99 12.46
CA PHE A 339 -19.93 17.36 11.29
C PHE A 339 -19.99 15.82 11.43
N GLU A 340 -19.03 15.23 12.13
CA GLU A 340 -18.94 13.80 12.39
C GLU A 340 -19.68 13.37 13.67
N GLN A 341 -20.55 14.21 14.24
CA GLN A 341 -21.22 13.88 15.51
C GLN A 341 -22.01 12.57 15.42
N ASP A 342 -22.81 12.39 14.37
CA ASP A 342 -23.64 11.21 14.19
C ASP A 342 -22.79 9.95 13.99
N THR A 343 -21.80 10.02 13.09
CA THR A 343 -20.80 8.96 12.88
C THR A 343 -20.13 8.58 14.20
N CYS A 344 -19.69 9.57 14.98
CA CYS A 344 -19.04 9.38 16.27
C CYS A 344 -19.92 8.62 17.27
N MET A 345 -21.19 9.02 17.38
CA MET A 345 -22.14 8.38 18.30
C MET A 345 -22.50 6.96 17.88
N VAL A 346 -22.64 6.71 16.57
CA VAL A 346 -22.93 5.37 16.03
C VAL A 346 -21.75 4.43 16.23
N VAL A 347 -20.54 4.83 15.83
CA VAL A 347 -19.33 4.01 16.03
C VAL A 347 -19.13 3.73 17.51
N SER A 348 -19.27 4.76 18.36
CA SER A 348 -19.18 4.63 19.82
C SER A 348 -20.21 3.65 20.40
N GLY A 349 -21.48 3.75 19.99
CA GLY A 349 -22.53 2.85 20.49
C GLY A 349 -22.43 1.42 19.97
N ARG A 350 -22.01 1.24 18.71
CA ARG A 350 -21.88 -0.09 18.08
C ARG A 350 -20.67 -0.86 18.59
N LEU A 351 -19.52 -0.19 18.74
CA LEU A 351 -18.27 -0.77 19.23
C LEU A 351 -18.15 -0.71 20.77
N ASP A 352 -19.16 -0.20 21.48
CA ASP A 352 -19.16 -0.02 22.94
C ASP A 352 -17.96 0.78 23.48
N GLN A 353 -17.65 1.89 22.80
CA GLN A 353 -16.54 2.77 23.15
C GLN A 353 -17.06 4.03 23.81
N GLU A 354 -16.27 4.63 24.72
CA GLU A 354 -16.63 5.92 25.30
C GLU A 354 -16.55 7.06 24.27
N SER A 355 -17.49 8.01 24.33
CA SER A 355 -17.51 9.19 23.48
C SER A 355 -18.09 10.42 24.18
N LYS A 356 -17.43 11.57 24.01
CA LYS A 356 -17.94 12.89 24.41
C LYS A 356 -19.25 13.26 23.73
N ALA A 357 -19.50 12.75 22.52
CA ALA A 357 -20.73 13.01 21.79
C ALA A 357 -21.92 12.19 22.33
N GLY A 358 -21.65 11.15 23.12
CA GLY A 358 -22.63 10.13 23.52
C GLY A 358 -22.62 8.92 22.57
N GLN A 359 -23.59 8.05 22.75
CA GLN A 359 -23.71 6.77 22.05
C GLN A 359 -25.11 6.63 21.41
N ILE A 360 -25.17 6.06 20.21
CA ILE A 360 -26.41 5.69 19.50
C ILE A 360 -26.29 4.25 19.03
N GLY A 361 -27.39 3.50 19.14
CA GLY A 361 -27.49 2.12 18.66
C GLY A 361 -27.27 1.08 19.75
N GLN A 362 -27.51 -0.19 19.40
CA GLN A 362 -27.16 -1.32 20.26
C GLN A 362 -25.76 -1.79 19.92
N ALA A 363 -24.97 -2.05 20.96
CA ALA A 363 -23.65 -2.60 20.81
C ALA A 363 -23.71 -3.92 20.01
N LEU A 364 -22.70 -4.16 19.17
CA LEU A 364 -22.56 -5.39 18.41
C LEU A 364 -22.48 -6.61 19.36
N PRO A 365 -22.71 -7.84 18.87
CA PRO A 365 -22.35 -9.05 19.62
C PRO A 365 -20.87 -9.03 20.04
N ASP A 366 -20.54 -9.71 21.15
CA ASP A 366 -19.18 -9.76 21.69
C ASP A 366 -18.17 -10.26 20.64
N GLU A 367 -18.50 -11.34 19.91
CA GLU A 367 -17.64 -11.92 18.87
C GLU A 367 -17.38 -10.96 17.69
N GLU A 368 -18.35 -10.10 17.34
CA GLU A 368 -18.17 -9.07 16.30
C GLU A 368 -17.23 -7.94 16.77
N ARG A 369 -17.26 -7.60 18.07
CA ARG A 369 -16.30 -6.66 18.66
C ARG A 369 -14.91 -7.27 18.82
N GLU A 370 -14.81 -8.51 19.26
CA GLU A 370 -13.53 -9.23 19.36
C GLU A 370 -12.87 -9.36 17.98
N TYR A 371 -13.66 -9.63 16.93
CA TYR A 371 -13.20 -9.58 15.55
C TYR A 371 -12.65 -8.21 15.16
N PHE A 372 -13.40 -7.13 15.46
CA PHE A 372 -12.95 -5.76 15.20
C PHE A 372 -11.63 -5.46 15.91
N ASP A 373 -11.53 -5.75 17.21
CA ASP A 373 -10.35 -5.44 18.00
C ASP A 373 -9.12 -6.23 17.53
N ARG A 374 -9.31 -7.50 17.16
CA ARG A 374 -8.27 -8.36 16.62
C ARG A 374 -7.69 -7.79 15.32
N PHE A 375 -8.54 -7.54 14.34
CA PHE A 375 -8.08 -7.03 13.04
C PHE A 375 -7.66 -5.55 13.09
N TYR A 376 -8.27 -4.71 13.95
CA TYR A 376 -7.81 -3.34 14.17
C TYR A 376 -6.35 -3.34 14.66
N ARG A 377 -6.01 -4.16 15.66
CA ARG A 377 -4.63 -4.28 16.15
C ARG A 377 -3.67 -4.77 15.06
N ALA A 378 -4.04 -5.82 14.34
CA ALA A 378 -3.21 -6.38 13.27
C ALA A 378 -2.96 -5.36 12.13
N ILE A 379 -3.98 -4.56 11.77
CA ILE A 379 -3.84 -3.50 10.76
C ILE A 379 -2.98 -2.34 11.27
N GLU A 380 -3.09 -1.96 12.54
CA GLU A 380 -2.24 -0.92 13.12
C GLU A 380 -0.79 -1.36 13.29
N GLU A 381 -0.52 -2.65 13.54
CA GLU A 381 0.83 -3.22 13.46
C GLU A 381 1.41 -3.12 12.04
N GLU A 382 0.65 -3.47 11.01
CA GLU A 382 1.05 -3.28 9.61
C GLU A 382 1.29 -1.81 9.28
N ARG A 383 0.47 -0.89 9.82
CA ARG A 383 0.69 0.56 9.68
C ARG A 383 2.02 0.97 10.30
N ARG A 384 2.37 0.46 11.48
CA ARG A 384 3.67 0.74 12.12
C ARG A 384 4.83 0.27 11.26
N GLU A 385 4.73 -0.87 10.58
CA GLU A 385 5.73 -1.30 9.60
C GLU A 385 5.84 -0.32 8.42
N VAL A 386 4.73 0.29 7.96
CA VAL A 386 4.80 1.39 6.98
C VAL A 386 5.60 2.59 7.52
N HIS A 387 5.43 2.97 8.79
CA HIS A 387 6.20 4.06 9.41
C HIS A 387 7.69 3.70 9.59
N ARG A 388 8.02 2.44 9.92
CA ARG A 388 9.41 1.97 9.93
C ARG A 388 10.04 2.03 8.54
N GLU A 389 9.31 1.67 7.49
CA GLU A 389 9.79 1.82 6.10
C GLU A 389 10.05 3.29 5.71
N TYR A 390 9.32 4.24 6.30
CA TYR A 390 9.63 5.67 6.16
C TYR A 390 10.93 6.04 6.86
N ALA A 391 11.14 5.57 8.10
CA ALA A 391 12.33 5.88 8.88
C ALA A 391 13.62 5.45 8.19
N LYS A 392 13.55 4.34 7.45
CA LYS A 392 14.63 3.88 6.57
C LYS A 392 15.08 4.89 5.52
N LEU A 393 14.31 5.93 5.18
CA LEU A 393 14.76 6.99 4.26
C LEU A 393 15.98 7.75 4.79
N TRP A 394 16.11 7.86 6.12
CA TRP A 394 17.23 8.52 6.79
C TRP A 394 18.08 7.57 7.65
N GLU A 395 17.55 6.41 8.04
CA GLU A 395 18.29 5.41 8.83
C GLU A 395 19.18 4.51 7.96
N GLN A 396 18.85 4.34 6.67
CA GLN A 396 19.68 3.60 5.72
C GLN A 396 20.37 4.55 4.74
N THR A 397 21.60 4.20 4.39
CA THR A 397 22.33 4.85 3.30
C THR A 397 21.64 4.62 1.95
N ALA A 398 21.95 5.48 0.97
CA ALA A 398 21.44 5.31 -0.40
C ALA A 398 21.78 3.93 -0.99
N GLN A 399 22.97 3.40 -0.66
CA GLN A 399 23.41 2.09 -1.13
C GLN A 399 22.60 0.96 -0.50
N GLU A 400 22.44 0.94 0.83
CA GLU A 400 21.63 -0.08 1.52
C GLU A 400 20.20 -0.13 0.99
N ARG A 401 19.60 1.03 0.71
CA ARG A 401 18.26 1.09 0.12
C ARG A 401 18.21 0.59 -1.32
N ALA A 402 19.26 0.84 -2.11
CA ALA A 402 19.34 0.29 -3.46
C ALA A 402 19.50 -1.24 -3.42
N ASP A 403 20.32 -1.76 -2.50
CA ASP A 403 20.51 -3.19 -2.27
C ASP A 403 19.20 -3.87 -1.80
N ASP A 404 18.33 -3.15 -1.07
CA ASP A 404 16.98 -3.58 -0.67
C ASP A 404 15.90 -3.41 -1.78
N ASP A 405 16.30 -2.98 -2.99
CA ASP A 405 15.43 -2.60 -4.12
C ASP A 405 14.42 -1.48 -3.79
N ARG A 406 14.73 -0.64 -2.79
CA ARG A 406 13.88 0.48 -2.34
C ARG A 406 14.28 1.82 -2.93
N ALA A 407 15.45 1.91 -3.53
CA ALA A 407 15.93 3.09 -4.22
C ALA A 407 16.50 2.73 -5.59
N LEU A 408 16.51 3.72 -6.50
CA LEU A 408 17.33 3.71 -7.70
C LEU A 408 18.33 4.85 -7.56
N ILE A 409 19.60 4.49 -7.51
CA ILE A 409 20.74 5.40 -7.35
C ILE A 409 21.53 5.49 -8.66
N ASP A 410 22.63 6.24 -8.66
CA ASP A 410 23.52 6.43 -9.81
C ASP A 410 22.80 7.02 -11.04
N LEU A 411 21.92 8.00 -10.81
CA LEU A 411 21.23 8.72 -11.87
C LEU A 411 21.97 10.02 -12.21
N GLU A 412 22.24 10.20 -13.50
CA GLU A 412 22.75 11.45 -14.04
C GLU A 412 21.58 12.30 -14.52
N PHE A 413 21.33 13.43 -13.86
CA PHE A 413 20.31 14.39 -14.30
C PHE A 413 20.61 14.88 -15.73
N LEU A 414 19.58 14.88 -16.59
CA LEU A 414 19.70 15.32 -17.98
C LEU A 414 19.01 16.66 -18.21
N GLU A 415 17.71 16.72 -17.96
CA GLU A 415 16.91 17.91 -18.23
C GLU A 415 15.66 18.00 -17.37
N LYS A 416 15.18 19.23 -17.18
CA LYS A 416 13.86 19.55 -16.64
C LYS A 416 13.14 20.43 -17.65
N ARG A 417 11.97 20.00 -18.10
CA ARG A 417 11.17 20.68 -19.12
C ARG A 417 9.79 20.98 -18.57
N LYS A 418 9.42 22.25 -18.55
CA LYS A 418 8.07 22.67 -18.17
C LYS A 418 7.09 22.27 -19.26
N LEU A 419 6.01 21.58 -18.89
CA LEU A 419 4.92 21.17 -19.74
C LEU A 419 3.88 22.30 -19.89
N ALA A 420 3.03 22.20 -20.91
CA ALA A 420 2.00 23.21 -21.21
C ALA A 420 1.04 23.42 -20.03
N GLU A 421 0.73 22.35 -19.31
CA GLU A 421 -0.16 22.31 -18.14
C GLU A 421 0.48 22.86 -16.86
N GLY A 422 1.74 23.31 -16.92
CA GLY A 422 2.45 23.87 -15.77
C GLY A 422 3.22 22.86 -14.91
N ARG A 423 3.04 21.56 -15.14
CA ARG A 423 3.84 20.46 -14.57
C ARG A 423 5.23 20.37 -15.22
N TRP A 424 6.07 19.46 -14.73
CA TRP A 424 7.43 19.26 -15.20
C TRP A 424 7.66 17.82 -15.66
N GLU A 425 8.28 17.70 -16.82
CA GLU A 425 8.95 16.47 -17.24
C GLU A 425 10.40 16.53 -16.75
N LEU A 426 10.82 15.51 -16.02
CA LEU A 426 12.17 15.35 -15.49
C LEU A 426 12.83 14.16 -16.17
N ARG A 427 14.06 14.33 -16.64
CA ARG A 427 14.82 13.27 -17.29
C ARG A 427 16.13 13.01 -16.58
N ALA A 428 16.43 11.73 -16.39
CA ALA A 428 17.70 11.27 -15.86
C ALA A 428 18.20 10.06 -16.66
N ARG A 429 19.52 9.86 -16.71
CA ARG A 429 20.15 8.68 -17.30
C ARG A 429 20.61 7.75 -16.20
N ARG A 430 20.34 6.46 -16.36
CA ARG A 430 20.88 5.44 -15.48
C ARG A 430 22.35 5.18 -15.83
N THR A 431 23.24 5.29 -14.85
CA THR A 431 24.69 5.09 -15.07
C THR A 431 25.22 3.75 -14.57
N SER A 432 24.40 2.98 -13.82
CA SER A 432 24.72 1.63 -13.36
C SER A 432 23.54 0.66 -13.55
N GLY A 433 23.83 -0.65 -13.65
CA GLY A 433 22.81 -1.68 -13.83
C GLY A 433 22.06 -2.10 -12.55
N ALA A 434 22.07 -1.29 -11.48
CA ALA A 434 21.49 -1.65 -10.17
C ALA A 434 19.97 -1.84 -10.22
N ASN A 435 19.47 -3.06 -9.99
CA ASN A 435 18.05 -3.39 -10.10
C ASN A 435 17.21 -2.67 -9.03
N SER A 436 15.93 -2.41 -9.34
CA SER A 436 14.98 -1.76 -8.42
C SER A 436 13.57 -2.35 -8.59
N LYS A 437 12.73 -2.25 -7.56
CA LYS A 437 11.31 -2.63 -7.61
C LYS A 437 10.44 -1.62 -8.37
N LEU A 438 10.96 -0.43 -8.64
CA LEU A 438 10.25 0.64 -9.34
C LEU A 438 9.85 0.25 -10.76
N ARG A 439 8.66 0.65 -11.19
CA ARG A 439 8.08 0.37 -12.51
C ARG A 439 7.48 1.63 -13.13
N GLU A 440 7.24 1.59 -14.43
CA GLU A 440 6.42 2.60 -15.10
C GLU A 440 5.05 2.68 -14.44
N GLY A 441 4.55 3.89 -14.23
CA GLY A 441 3.35 4.20 -13.49
C GLY A 441 3.55 4.40 -11.98
N ASP A 442 4.66 3.95 -11.38
CA ASP A 442 4.87 4.10 -9.93
C ASP A 442 5.00 5.56 -9.51
N LEU A 443 4.47 5.86 -8.32
CA LEU A 443 4.72 7.13 -7.64
C LEU A 443 5.97 6.97 -6.76
N VAL A 444 6.94 7.84 -6.98
CA VAL A 444 8.26 7.81 -6.31
C VAL A 444 8.60 9.15 -5.71
N LEU A 445 9.54 9.13 -4.77
CA LEU A 445 10.19 10.33 -4.27
C LEU A 445 11.45 10.58 -5.09
N ALA A 446 11.39 11.56 -5.99
CA ALA A 446 12.52 11.97 -6.81
C ALA A 446 13.31 13.05 -6.07
N SER A 447 14.62 12.87 -5.92
CA SER A 447 15.46 13.79 -5.14
C SER A 447 16.79 14.11 -5.83
N ASP A 448 17.43 15.16 -5.34
CA ASP A 448 18.81 15.55 -5.65
C ASP A 448 19.88 14.72 -4.91
N GLY A 449 19.47 13.60 -4.30
CA GLY A 449 20.33 12.60 -3.66
C GLY A 449 19.93 12.33 -2.22
N ASP A 450 19.28 13.31 -1.58
CA ASP A 450 18.73 13.20 -0.23
C ASP A 450 17.19 13.38 -0.27
N PRO A 451 16.40 12.31 -0.08
CA PRO A 451 14.95 12.37 -0.15
C PRO A 451 14.28 13.09 1.04
N VAL A 452 15.02 13.42 2.10
CA VAL A 452 14.47 14.00 3.34
C VAL A 452 14.92 15.44 3.51
N ARG A 453 16.23 15.71 3.46
CA ARG A 453 16.79 17.06 3.67
C ARG A 453 17.13 17.81 2.37
N GLY A 454 17.21 17.09 1.26
CA GLY A 454 17.50 17.64 -0.06
C GLY A 454 16.27 18.26 -0.74
N ASP A 455 16.44 18.66 -2.00
CA ASP A 455 15.29 18.95 -2.86
C ASP A 455 14.67 17.63 -3.30
N ALA A 456 13.43 17.37 -2.87
CA ALA A 456 12.68 16.18 -3.24
C ALA A 456 11.25 16.54 -3.67
N GLU A 457 10.71 15.77 -4.62
CA GLU A 457 9.35 15.92 -5.13
C GLU A 457 8.72 14.56 -5.42
N LEU A 458 7.40 14.46 -5.23
CA LEU A 458 6.67 13.28 -5.68
C LEU A 458 6.56 13.31 -7.20
N ALA A 459 7.04 12.25 -7.83
CA ALA A 459 7.03 12.12 -9.27
C ALA A 459 6.40 10.79 -9.70
N ARG A 460 5.73 10.78 -10.85
CA ARG A 460 5.27 9.55 -11.49
C ARG A 460 6.31 9.11 -12.52
N ILE A 461 6.64 7.84 -12.53
CA ILE A 461 7.48 7.25 -13.57
C ILE A 461 6.65 7.10 -14.84
N GLU A 462 6.99 7.82 -15.90
CA GLU A 462 6.36 7.65 -17.22
C GLU A 462 7.12 6.63 -18.06
N ARG A 463 8.44 6.56 -17.89
CA ARG A 463 9.31 5.59 -18.56
C ARG A 463 10.48 5.19 -17.68
N LEU A 464 10.83 3.91 -17.68
CA LEU A 464 11.93 3.36 -16.88
C LEU A 464 12.82 2.42 -17.71
N ASP A 465 13.70 3.01 -18.52
CA ASP A 465 14.74 2.31 -19.29
C ASP A 465 16.12 2.93 -18.99
N ASP A 466 17.04 2.96 -19.96
CA ASP A 466 18.32 3.68 -19.82
C ASP A 466 18.13 5.19 -19.57
N GLU A 467 17.03 5.77 -20.07
CA GLU A 467 16.61 7.15 -19.87
C GLU A 467 15.26 7.21 -19.14
N ILE A 468 15.33 7.53 -17.86
CA ILE A 468 14.18 7.68 -16.99
C ILE A 468 13.46 8.97 -17.31
N VAL A 469 12.13 8.88 -17.48
CA VAL A 469 11.25 10.03 -17.67
C VAL A 469 10.22 10.04 -16.57
N LEU A 470 10.09 11.18 -15.89
CA LEU A 470 9.17 11.38 -14.79
C LEU A 470 8.29 12.61 -15.02
N THR A 471 7.07 12.59 -14.50
CA THR A 471 6.22 13.78 -14.39
C THR A 471 6.06 14.19 -12.93
N ALA A 472 6.33 15.46 -12.62
CA ALA A 472 6.24 16.04 -11.28
C ALA A 472 5.55 17.41 -11.31
N ASP A 473 5.02 17.87 -10.17
CA ASP A 473 4.36 19.17 -10.07
C ASP A 473 5.35 20.33 -9.97
N GLU A 474 6.51 20.08 -9.37
CA GLU A 474 7.61 21.03 -9.20
C GLU A 474 8.92 20.41 -9.74
N PRO A 475 9.90 21.23 -10.16
CA PRO A 475 11.15 20.73 -10.71
C PRO A 475 12.14 20.28 -9.63
N VAL A 476 12.81 19.16 -9.86
CA VAL A 476 13.96 18.67 -9.07
C VAL A 476 15.05 18.13 -9.99
N GLU A 477 16.31 18.25 -9.59
CA GLU A 477 17.46 17.69 -10.32
C GLU A 477 17.66 16.23 -9.91
N VAL A 478 16.98 15.34 -10.62
CA VAL A 478 16.85 13.93 -10.23
C VAL A 478 18.19 13.19 -10.33
N THR A 479 18.75 12.82 -9.18
CA THR A 479 19.93 11.94 -9.05
C THR A 479 19.62 10.66 -8.28
N ARG A 480 18.45 10.59 -7.64
CA ARG A 480 17.98 9.42 -6.88
C ARG A 480 16.45 9.32 -6.89
N LEU A 481 15.94 8.10 -6.96
CA LEU A 481 14.52 7.78 -6.76
C LEU A 481 14.34 6.84 -5.58
N ASP A 482 13.35 7.10 -4.73
CA ASP A 482 12.96 6.20 -3.63
C ASP A 482 11.50 5.75 -3.76
N VAL A 483 11.24 4.50 -3.38
CA VAL A 483 9.87 4.00 -3.16
C VAL A 483 9.22 4.86 -2.08
N TYR A 484 8.07 5.46 -2.38
CA TYR A 484 7.29 6.22 -1.42
C TYR A 484 6.38 5.30 -0.59
N PRO A 485 6.58 5.15 0.74
CA PRO A 485 5.71 4.30 1.55
C PRO A 485 4.30 4.91 1.68
N SER A 486 3.26 4.10 1.66
CA SER A 486 1.87 4.58 1.70
C SER A 486 1.03 3.84 2.73
N GLU A 487 0.27 4.59 3.52
CA GLU A 487 -0.73 4.09 4.48
C GLU A 487 -2.10 3.81 3.83
N LEU A 488 -2.24 4.07 2.52
CA LEU A 488 -3.53 3.95 1.84
C LEU A 488 -4.11 2.53 1.92
N THR A 489 -3.25 1.51 1.92
CA THR A 489 -3.67 0.12 2.04
C THR A 489 -4.27 -0.15 3.42
N THR A 490 -3.58 0.21 4.50
CA THR A 490 -4.06 -0.03 5.88
C THR A 490 -5.32 0.77 6.17
N ASP A 491 -5.44 2.01 5.67
CA ASP A 491 -6.68 2.80 5.74
C ASP A 491 -7.86 2.08 5.07
N ARG A 492 -7.65 1.53 3.87
CA ARG A 492 -8.70 0.79 3.15
C ARG A 492 -9.12 -0.48 3.87
N LEU A 493 -8.19 -1.20 4.52
CA LEU A 493 -8.51 -2.38 5.32
C LEU A 493 -9.43 -2.02 6.49
N LEU A 494 -9.12 -0.95 7.22
CA LEU A 494 -9.97 -0.46 8.32
C LEU A 494 -11.36 -0.07 7.84
N VAL A 495 -11.44 0.63 6.70
CA VAL A 495 -12.72 1.04 6.11
C VAL A 495 -13.55 -0.17 5.67
N ALA A 496 -12.93 -1.15 5.03
CA ALA A 496 -13.62 -2.36 4.59
C ALA A 496 -14.15 -3.18 5.78
N MET A 497 -13.32 -3.35 6.83
CA MET A 497 -13.73 -4.01 8.08
C MET A 497 -14.87 -3.24 8.79
N HIS A 498 -14.74 -1.92 8.89
CA HIS A 498 -15.76 -1.06 9.48
C HIS A 498 -17.09 -1.17 8.74
N ASP A 499 -17.07 -1.09 7.41
CA ASP A 499 -18.28 -1.18 6.59
C ASP A 499 -18.91 -2.58 6.67
N PHE A 500 -18.09 -3.65 6.72
CA PHE A 500 -18.59 -5.01 6.93
C PHE A 500 -19.39 -5.14 8.24
N LEU A 501 -18.82 -4.71 9.36
CA LEU A 501 -19.45 -4.90 10.68
C LEU A 501 -20.62 -3.94 10.93
N LEU A 502 -20.49 -2.68 10.51
CA LEU A 502 -21.46 -1.64 10.85
C LEU A 502 -22.55 -1.43 9.80
N LYS A 503 -22.27 -1.77 8.54
CA LYS A 503 -23.22 -1.58 7.41
C LYS A 503 -23.64 -2.89 6.75
N GLY A 504 -22.88 -3.97 6.93
CA GLY A 504 -23.22 -5.29 6.39
C GLY A 504 -24.52 -5.86 6.94
N SER A 505 -25.17 -6.72 6.16
CA SER A 505 -26.42 -7.38 6.58
C SER A 505 -26.18 -8.38 7.71
N ASP A 506 -27.16 -8.53 8.60
CA ASP A 506 -27.07 -9.52 9.68
C ASP A 506 -26.94 -10.93 9.13
N ARG A 507 -27.63 -11.25 8.01
CA ARG A 507 -27.50 -12.55 7.33
C ARG A 507 -26.06 -12.87 6.93
N ARG A 508 -25.36 -11.93 6.29
CA ARG A 508 -23.96 -12.13 5.89
C ARG A 508 -23.08 -12.38 7.10
N LYS A 509 -23.26 -11.59 8.17
CA LYS A 509 -22.49 -11.77 9.40
C LYS A 509 -22.80 -13.12 10.03
N ASP A 510 -24.07 -13.54 10.07
CA ASP A 510 -24.44 -14.84 10.60
C ASP A 510 -23.75 -15.99 9.85
N VAL A 511 -23.60 -15.91 8.52
CA VAL A 511 -22.83 -16.91 7.75
C VAL A 511 -21.33 -16.83 8.05
N LEU A 512 -20.76 -15.63 8.10
CA LEU A 512 -19.31 -15.43 8.30
C LEU A 512 -18.83 -15.71 9.73
N PHE A 513 -19.72 -15.61 10.72
CA PHE A 513 -19.50 -15.93 12.14
C PHE A 513 -20.06 -17.32 12.53
N ASP A 514 -20.37 -18.18 11.57
CA ASP A 514 -20.85 -19.56 11.81
C ASP A 514 -22.16 -19.68 12.64
N ARG A 515 -23.02 -18.68 12.54
CA ARG A 515 -24.37 -18.69 13.13
C ARG A 515 -25.42 -19.22 12.16
N ALA A 516 -25.11 -19.24 10.86
CA ALA A 516 -25.93 -19.78 9.79
C ALA A 516 -25.06 -20.48 8.73
N THR A 517 -25.62 -21.49 8.08
CA THR A 517 -25.00 -22.14 6.92
C THR A 517 -25.32 -21.38 5.64
N PRO A 518 -24.39 -21.28 4.67
CA PRO A 518 -24.66 -20.72 3.34
C PRO A 518 -25.86 -21.41 2.66
N GLU A 519 -26.74 -20.62 2.05
CA GLU A 519 -27.89 -21.10 1.28
C GLU A 519 -27.63 -21.06 -0.23
N PHE A 520 -28.27 -21.99 -0.95
CA PHE A 520 -28.13 -22.17 -2.40
C PHE A 520 -29.48 -22.50 -3.05
N GLU A 521 -29.80 -21.80 -4.12
CA GLU A 521 -30.85 -22.16 -5.06
C GLU A 521 -30.43 -23.34 -5.94
N SER A 522 -31.42 -24.18 -6.32
CA SER A 522 -31.17 -25.31 -7.22
C SER A 522 -30.97 -24.83 -8.66
N VAL A 523 -29.80 -25.14 -9.23
CA VAL A 523 -29.45 -24.83 -10.62
C VAL A 523 -29.30 -26.14 -11.40
N ASP A 524 -30.25 -26.43 -12.30
CA ASP A 524 -30.29 -27.67 -13.09
C ASP A 524 -29.55 -27.55 -14.43
N GLU A 525 -29.20 -26.33 -14.84
CA GLU A 525 -28.50 -26.07 -16.10
C GLU A 525 -27.05 -26.58 -16.05
N THR A 526 -26.62 -27.24 -17.12
CA THR A 526 -25.20 -27.58 -17.35
C THR A 526 -24.54 -26.45 -18.11
N PHE A 527 -23.51 -25.85 -17.50
CA PHE A 527 -22.72 -24.78 -18.09
C PHE A 527 -21.43 -25.30 -18.71
N ILE A 528 -20.87 -26.41 -18.23
CA ILE A 528 -19.60 -26.98 -18.73
C ILE A 528 -19.75 -28.50 -18.90
N GLY A 529 -20.08 -28.95 -20.11
CA GLY A 529 -20.46 -30.35 -20.35
C GLY A 529 -19.31 -31.37 -20.38
N ASN A 530 -18.05 -30.93 -20.37
CA ASN A 530 -16.87 -31.80 -20.47
C ASN A 530 -16.03 -31.85 -19.18
N ASN A 531 -16.44 -31.16 -18.11
CA ASN A 531 -15.73 -31.13 -16.84
C ASN A 531 -16.72 -30.93 -15.68
N ASP A 532 -16.99 -32.02 -14.95
CA ASP A 532 -18.01 -32.04 -13.91
C ASP A 532 -17.69 -31.08 -12.74
N ALA A 533 -16.42 -30.98 -12.32
CA ALA A 533 -16.02 -30.10 -11.22
C ALA A 533 -16.15 -28.61 -11.59
N GLN A 534 -15.76 -28.24 -12.82
CA GLN A 534 -15.97 -26.87 -13.30
C GLN A 534 -17.46 -26.55 -13.45
N ASP A 535 -18.27 -27.49 -13.94
CA ASP A 535 -19.72 -27.32 -14.04
C ASP A 535 -20.38 -27.14 -12.67
N GLU A 536 -19.98 -27.96 -11.70
CA GLU A 536 -20.45 -27.85 -10.32
C GLU A 536 -20.07 -26.52 -9.69
N ALA A 537 -18.82 -26.08 -9.87
CA ALA A 537 -18.38 -24.77 -9.42
C ALA A 537 -19.23 -23.63 -10.01
N VAL A 538 -19.56 -23.68 -11.30
CA VAL A 538 -20.45 -22.68 -11.94
C VAL A 538 -21.86 -22.76 -11.39
N ARG A 539 -22.45 -23.96 -11.26
CA ARG A 539 -23.79 -24.13 -10.68
C ARG A 539 -23.87 -23.61 -9.25
N LEU A 540 -22.84 -23.88 -8.44
CA LEU A 540 -22.76 -23.42 -7.06
C LEU A 540 -22.63 -21.90 -6.99
N ALA A 541 -21.75 -21.31 -7.80
CA ALA A 541 -21.56 -19.87 -7.88
C ALA A 541 -22.85 -19.13 -8.30
N VAL A 542 -23.56 -19.67 -9.29
CA VAL A 542 -24.81 -19.11 -9.81
C VAL A 542 -25.99 -19.31 -8.84
N GLY A 543 -26.00 -20.42 -8.10
CA GLY A 543 -27.06 -20.75 -7.13
C GLY A 543 -26.85 -20.15 -5.75
N ALA A 544 -25.67 -19.61 -5.42
CA ALA A 544 -25.40 -19.07 -4.09
C ALA A 544 -26.38 -17.94 -3.72
N GLU A 545 -26.90 -17.96 -2.49
CA GLU A 545 -27.64 -16.84 -1.90
C GLU A 545 -26.75 -16.01 -0.96
N ASP A 546 -25.70 -16.62 -0.39
CA ASP A 546 -24.77 -15.95 0.54
C ASP A 546 -23.33 -15.93 -0.02
N VAL A 547 -22.69 -17.10 -0.09
CA VAL A 547 -21.30 -17.29 -0.49
C VAL A 547 -21.08 -18.62 -1.19
N ALA A 548 -20.24 -18.63 -2.23
CA ALA A 548 -19.67 -19.84 -2.82
C ALA A 548 -18.14 -19.74 -2.90
N LEU A 549 -17.46 -20.89 -2.88
CA LEU A 549 -16.02 -21.00 -2.98
C LEU A 549 -15.63 -21.83 -4.20
N ILE A 550 -14.64 -21.38 -4.96
CA ILE A 550 -14.02 -22.17 -6.03
C ILE A 550 -12.55 -22.32 -5.70
N HIS A 551 -12.16 -23.53 -5.29
CA HIS A 551 -10.75 -23.88 -5.09
C HIS A 551 -10.16 -24.30 -6.42
N GLY A 552 -9.26 -23.48 -6.95
CA GLY A 552 -8.70 -23.68 -8.28
C GLY A 552 -7.20 -23.92 -8.27
N PRO A 553 -6.76 -25.18 -8.10
CA PRO A 553 -5.36 -25.56 -8.23
C PRO A 553 -4.71 -25.13 -9.55
N PRO A 554 -3.37 -25.14 -9.66
CA PRO A 554 -2.64 -24.71 -10.85
C PRO A 554 -3.08 -25.44 -12.13
N GLY A 555 -3.41 -24.66 -13.16
CA GLY A 555 -3.71 -25.18 -14.49
C GLY A 555 -5.11 -25.78 -14.65
N THR A 556 -6.00 -25.62 -13.66
CA THR A 556 -7.36 -26.20 -13.67
C THR A 556 -8.40 -25.42 -14.49
N GLY A 557 -7.99 -24.31 -15.12
CA GLY A 557 -8.90 -23.45 -15.88
C GLY A 557 -9.78 -22.58 -14.97
N LYS A 558 -9.22 -22.07 -13.86
CA LYS A 558 -9.85 -21.06 -12.99
C LYS A 558 -10.53 -19.95 -13.79
N THR A 559 -9.74 -19.24 -14.61
CA THR A 559 -10.19 -18.09 -15.40
C THR A 559 -11.34 -18.45 -16.36
N TYR A 560 -11.28 -19.63 -16.97
CA TYR A 560 -12.37 -20.14 -17.80
C TYR A 560 -13.66 -20.35 -16.98
N THR A 561 -13.54 -20.96 -15.80
CA THR A 561 -14.66 -21.23 -14.88
C THR A 561 -15.28 -19.92 -14.36
N ILE A 562 -14.45 -18.95 -14.00
CA ILE A 562 -14.86 -17.59 -13.61
C ILE A 562 -15.70 -16.95 -14.71
N ALA A 563 -15.19 -16.95 -15.94
CA ALA A 563 -15.89 -16.38 -17.09
C ALA A 563 -17.24 -17.08 -17.36
N ARG A 564 -17.31 -18.40 -17.21
CA ARG A 564 -18.58 -19.16 -17.32
C ARG A 564 -19.59 -18.79 -16.23
N ALA A 565 -19.14 -18.62 -14.99
CA ALA A 565 -19.99 -18.20 -13.88
C ALA A 565 -20.54 -16.78 -14.08
N ILE A 566 -19.68 -15.81 -14.42
CA ILE A 566 -20.11 -14.43 -14.68
C ILE A 566 -21.05 -14.37 -15.88
N ARG A 567 -20.75 -15.09 -16.96
CA ARG A 567 -21.65 -15.18 -18.11
C ARG A 567 -23.05 -15.69 -17.70
N ALA A 568 -23.12 -16.74 -16.90
CA ALA A 568 -24.40 -17.30 -16.45
C ALA A 568 -25.19 -16.32 -15.58
N MET A 569 -24.53 -15.59 -14.69
CA MET A 569 -25.12 -14.51 -13.89
C MET A 569 -25.64 -13.38 -14.79
N VAL A 570 -24.84 -12.96 -15.77
CA VAL A 570 -25.18 -11.92 -16.75
C VAL A 570 -26.38 -12.34 -17.61
N GLU A 571 -26.45 -13.59 -18.07
CA GLU A 571 -27.60 -14.15 -18.81
C GLU A 571 -28.89 -14.15 -17.96
N ARG A 572 -28.76 -14.18 -16.63
CA ARG A 572 -29.87 -14.05 -15.67
C ARG A 572 -30.23 -12.60 -15.34
N GLY A 573 -29.52 -11.64 -15.92
CA GLY A 573 -29.76 -10.20 -15.74
C GLY A 573 -29.07 -9.60 -14.52
N GLU A 574 -28.16 -10.32 -13.88
CA GLU A 574 -27.41 -9.82 -12.73
C GLU A 574 -26.33 -8.82 -13.17
N ARG A 575 -26.09 -7.83 -12.32
CA ARG A 575 -24.95 -6.91 -12.37
C ARG A 575 -23.83 -7.46 -11.50
N VAL A 576 -22.68 -7.73 -12.12
CA VAL A 576 -21.58 -8.47 -11.51
C VAL A 576 -20.34 -7.60 -11.33
N LEU A 577 -19.75 -7.63 -10.14
CA LEU A 577 -18.42 -7.11 -9.86
C LEU A 577 -17.39 -8.23 -10.05
N LEU A 578 -16.52 -8.11 -11.05
CA LEU A 578 -15.32 -8.93 -11.18
C LEU A 578 -14.16 -8.24 -10.45
N SER A 579 -13.61 -8.88 -9.44
CA SER A 579 -12.48 -8.35 -8.68
C SER A 579 -11.34 -9.34 -8.55
N ALA A 580 -10.13 -8.82 -8.37
CA ALA A 580 -8.95 -9.63 -8.06
C ALA A 580 -7.88 -8.80 -7.34
N PHE A 581 -6.89 -9.48 -6.76
CA PHE A 581 -5.80 -8.83 -6.01
C PHE A 581 -4.96 -7.87 -6.88
N THR A 582 -4.62 -8.27 -8.12
CA THR A 582 -3.72 -7.50 -9.01
C THR A 582 -4.42 -7.06 -10.29
N ASN A 583 -3.95 -5.98 -10.92
CA ASN A 583 -4.49 -5.54 -12.21
C ASN A 583 -4.39 -6.65 -13.27
N ARG A 584 -3.24 -7.35 -13.35
CA ARG A 584 -3.03 -8.46 -14.29
C ARG A 584 -4.06 -9.57 -14.11
N ALA A 585 -4.42 -9.93 -12.87
CA ALA A 585 -5.44 -10.94 -12.61
C ALA A 585 -6.83 -10.47 -13.08
N VAL A 586 -7.19 -9.21 -12.81
CA VAL A 586 -8.44 -8.61 -13.31
C VAL A 586 -8.48 -8.63 -14.83
N ASP A 587 -7.41 -8.17 -15.49
CA ASP A 587 -7.35 -8.03 -16.95
C ASP A 587 -7.40 -9.41 -17.64
N ASN A 588 -6.71 -10.42 -17.09
CA ASN A 588 -6.78 -11.80 -17.60
C ASN A 588 -8.19 -12.41 -17.44
N ALA A 589 -8.85 -12.17 -16.31
CA ALA A 589 -10.22 -12.64 -16.08
C ALA A 589 -11.22 -11.91 -16.98
N LEU A 590 -11.01 -10.62 -17.22
CA LEU A 590 -11.82 -9.80 -18.10
C LEU A 590 -11.66 -10.24 -19.57
N GLU A 591 -10.44 -10.48 -20.04
CA GLU A 591 -10.16 -11.02 -21.37
C GLU A 591 -10.93 -12.33 -21.62
N ALA A 592 -10.77 -13.31 -20.73
CA ALA A 592 -11.45 -14.59 -20.84
C ALA A 592 -12.98 -14.48 -20.76
N LEU A 593 -13.48 -13.45 -20.09
CA LEU A 593 -14.90 -13.14 -20.01
C LEU A 593 -15.41 -12.53 -21.32
N LEU A 594 -14.71 -11.55 -21.88
CA LEU A 594 -15.07 -10.86 -23.12
C LEU A 594 -15.20 -11.85 -24.29
N GLU A 595 -14.26 -12.80 -24.41
CA GLU A 595 -14.33 -13.89 -25.40
C GLU A 595 -15.61 -14.73 -25.29
N GLN A 596 -16.23 -14.78 -24.11
CA GLN A 596 -17.45 -15.57 -23.86
C GLN A 596 -18.73 -14.73 -23.90
N LEU A 597 -18.62 -13.40 -23.83
CA LEU A 597 -19.73 -12.45 -23.79
C LEU A 597 -20.08 -11.83 -25.15
N GLU A 598 -19.30 -12.07 -26.20
CA GLU A 598 -19.45 -11.46 -27.55
C GLU A 598 -20.91 -11.49 -28.10
N ASP A 599 -21.72 -12.46 -27.68
CA ASP A 599 -23.13 -12.62 -28.10
C ASP A 599 -24.17 -12.43 -26.96
N VAL A 600 -23.74 -12.02 -25.76
CA VAL A 600 -24.59 -11.99 -24.56
C VAL A 600 -24.96 -10.57 -24.15
N ILE A 601 -23.97 -9.66 -24.11
CA ILE A 601 -24.16 -8.24 -23.84
C ILE A 601 -23.32 -7.42 -24.79
N ASP A 602 -23.75 -6.19 -25.04
CA ASP A 602 -22.94 -5.21 -25.76
C ASP A 602 -21.67 -4.88 -24.95
N GLU A 603 -20.54 -4.71 -25.65
CA GLU A 603 -19.23 -4.40 -25.04
C GLU A 603 -19.24 -3.12 -24.19
N ASP A 604 -20.10 -2.16 -24.53
CA ASP A 604 -20.31 -0.91 -23.78
C ASP A 604 -20.94 -1.11 -22.38
N ARG A 605 -21.43 -2.33 -22.09
CA ARG A 605 -21.94 -2.72 -20.76
C ARG A 605 -20.88 -3.41 -19.91
N VAL A 606 -19.61 -3.38 -20.33
CA VAL A 606 -18.46 -3.88 -19.59
C VAL A 606 -17.52 -2.72 -19.29
N VAL A 607 -17.20 -2.52 -18.01
CA VAL A 607 -16.37 -1.40 -17.55
C VAL A 607 -15.20 -1.90 -16.73
N ARG A 608 -14.00 -1.41 -17.00
CA ARG A 608 -12.77 -1.67 -16.26
C ARG A 608 -12.33 -0.44 -15.47
N VAL A 609 -12.42 -0.48 -14.14
CA VAL A 609 -12.04 0.64 -13.27
C VAL A 609 -10.58 0.51 -12.84
N GLY A 610 -9.70 1.34 -13.39
CA GLY A 610 -8.27 1.33 -13.12
C GLY A 610 -7.59 2.64 -13.52
N SER A 611 -6.28 2.73 -13.32
CA SER A 611 -5.45 3.80 -13.88
C SER A 611 -4.93 3.40 -15.26
N GLU A 612 -4.64 4.38 -16.12
CA GLU A 612 -4.05 4.17 -17.45
C GLU A 612 -2.75 3.34 -17.41
N SER A 613 -1.85 3.62 -16.46
CA SER A 613 -0.63 2.83 -16.29
C SER A 613 -0.85 1.44 -15.66
N GLY A 614 -2.06 1.16 -15.18
CA GLY A 614 -2.39 -0.05 -14.43
C GLY A 614 -3.16 -1.08 -15.25
N VAL A 615 -3.86 -0.65 -16.29
CA VAL A 615 -4.68 -1.50 -17.15
C VAL A 615 -3.87 -1.93 -18.38
N ARG A 616 -3.99 -3.19 -18.77
CA ARG A 616 -3.31 -3.74 -19.97
C ARG A 616 -3.79 -3.02 -21.24
N GLU A 617 -2.89 -2.80 -22.21
CA GLU A 617 -3.16 -2.01 -23.43
C GLU A 617 -4.39 -2.48 -24.22
N ASP A 618 -4.61 -3.78 -24.30
CA ASP A 618 -5.77 -4.39 -24.97
C ASP A 618 -7.06 -4.33 -24.14
N MET A 619 -6.98 -3.97 -22.86
CA MET A 619 -8.11 -3.72 -21.96
C MET A 619 -8.43 -2.23 -21.81
N GLU A 620 -7.57 -1.32 -22.29
CA GLU A 620 -7.80 0.14 -22.30
C GLU A 620 -9.14 0.55 -22.95
N PRO A 621 -9.64 -0.09 -24.03
CA PRO A 621 -10.94 0.25 -24.61
C PRO A 621 -12.12 0.12 -23.64
N TYR A 622 -11.98 -0.69 -22.58
CA TYR A 622 -12.99 -0.88 -21.54
C TYR A 622 -12.74 -0.02 -20.30
N ARG A 623 -11.61 0.72 -20.25
CA ARG A 623 -11.25 1.50 -19.06
C ARG A 623 -12.26 2.63 -18.86
N LEU A 624 -12.80 2.73 -17.64
CA LEU A 624 -13.70 3.80 -17.25
C LEU A 624 -13.01 5.16 -17.40
N GLU A 625 -13.49 5.97 -18.34
CA GLU A 625 -13.09 7.37 -18.40
C GLU A 625 -13.74 8.12 -17.23
N ARG A 626 -13.01 9.05 -16.61
CA ARG A 626 -13.53 9.84 -15.47
C ARG A 626 -13.81 11.26 -15.86
N ALA A 627 -13.10 11.76 -16.87
CA ALA A 627 -13.26 13.11 -17.37
C ALA A 627 -14.40 13.21 -18.40
N GLY A 628 -14.87 14.43 -18.63
CA GLY A 628 -15.89 14.75 -19.62
C GLY A 628 -17.27 14.93 -19.01
N ASP A 629 -18.32 14.69 -19.81
CA ASP A 629 -19.70 14.97 -19.42
C ASP A 629 -20.16 14.11 -18.23
N PRO A 630 -20.64 14.71 -17.14
CA PRO A 630 -21.06 13.97 -15.94
C PRO A 630 -22.17 12.95 -16.16
N GLU A 631 -23.16 13.25 -17.01
CA GLU A 631 -24.29 12.34 -17.26
C GLU A 631 -23.80 11.11 -18.02
N ASP A 632 -22.97 11.31 -19.04
CA ASP A 632 -22.37 10.24 -19.82
C ASP A 632 -21.49 9.33 -18.95
N ARG A 633 -20.62 9.91 -18.11
CA ARG A 633 -19.69 9.14 -17.25
C ARG A 633 -20.40 8.31 -16.19
N VAL A 634 -21.47 8.83 -15.59
CA VAL A 634 -22.29 8.06 -14.64
C VAL A 634 -23.06 6.98 -15.37
N ALA A 635 -23.66 7.30 -16.51
CA ALA A 635 -24.40 6.32 -17.30
C ALA A 635 -23.52 5.14 -17.73
N GLU A 636 -22.27 5.39 -18.11
CA GLU A 636 -21.27 4.36 -18.43
C GLU A 636 -21.07 3.38 -17.26
N LEU A 637 -20.85 3.89 -16.04
CA LEU A 637 -20.62 3.06 -14.86
C LEU A 637 -21.89 2.37 -14.35
N GLU A 638 -23.02 3.07 -14.26
CA GLU A 638 -24.26 2.56 -13.67
C GLU A 638 -24.98 1.57 -14.59
N ASN A 639 -24.93 1.76 -15.92
CA ASN A 639 -25.56 0.84 -16.86
C ASN A 639 -24.70 -0.39 -17.19
N ALA A 640 -23.42 -0.38 -16.81
CA ALA A 640 -22.54 -1.52 -16.94
C ALA A 640 -23.11 -2.72 -16.19
N GLN A 641 -23.19 -3.85 -16.89
CA GLN A 641 -23.61 -5.12 -16.32
C GLN A 641 -22.44 -5.88 -15.69
N VAL A 642 -21.22 -5.65 -16.18
CA VAL A 642 -19.99 -6.14 -15.57
C VAL A 642 -19.07 -4.97 -15.27
N VAL A 643 -18.65 -4.87 -14.01
CA VAL A 643 -17.60 -3.92 -13.60
C VAL A 643 -16.41 -4.70 -13.10
N ALA A 644 -15.25 -4.50 -13.72
CA ALA A 644 -13.99 -5.14 -13.38
C ALA A 644 -13.07 -4.16 -12.64
N ALA A 645 -12.57 -4.51 -11.45
CA ALA A 645 -11.71 -3.64 -10.66
C ALA A 645 -10.83 -4.43 -9.68
N THR A 646 -9.62 -3.94 -9.38
CA THR A 646 -8.84 -4.57 -8.31
C THR A 646 -9.52 -4.40 -6.96
N THR A 647 -9.34 -5.34 -6.03
CA THR A 647 -9.96 -5.28 -4.69
C THR A 647 -9.60 -3.98 -3.97
N ALA A 648 -8.37 -3.49 -4.13
CA ALA A 648 -7.94 -2.19 -3.61
C ALA A 648 -8.74 -1.02 -4.21
N THR A 649 -9.13 -1.10 -5.48
CA THR A 649 -9.94 -0.08 -6.18
C THR A 649 -11.40 -0.10 -5.74
N CYS A 650 -11.93 -1.27 -5.36
CA CYS A 650 -13.27 -1.39 -4.77
C CYS A 650 -13.43 -0.54 -3.50
N GLY A 651 -12.36 -0.35 -2.73
CA GLY A 651 -12.34 0.57 -1.57
C GLY A 651 -12.31 2.06 -1.92
N SER A 652 -12.35 2.45 -3.20
CA SER A 652 -12.37 3.86 -3.60
C SER A 652 -13.74 4.51 -3.36
N ARG A 653 -13.76 5.83 -3.19
CA ARG A 653 -15.00 6.59 -2.95
C ARG A 653 -16.03 6.42 -4.07
N ILE A 654 -15.57 6.26 -5.32
CA ILE A 654 -16.44 6.05 -6.48
C ILE A 654 -17.10 4.67 -6.41
N MET A 655 -16.30 3.62 -6.18
CA MET A 655 -16.82 2.25 -6.12
C MET A 655 -17.74 2.01 -4.92
N LYS A 656 -17.53 2.72 -3.81
CA LYS A 656 -18.40 2.64 -2.63
C LYS A 656 -19.81 3.19 -2.83
N GLU A 657 -20.05 3.98 -3.88
CA GLU A 657 -21.39 4.44 -4.26
C GLU A 657 -22.11 3.44 -5.19
N GLN A 658 -21.48 2.30 -5.52
CA GLN A 658 -22.02 1.28 -6.41
C GLN A 658 -22.53 0.07 -5.64
N SER A 659 -23.52 -0.62 -6.18
CA SER A 659 -24.05 -1.90 -5.68
C SER A 659 -24.16 -2.95 -6.77
N PHE A 660 -23.89 -4.20 -6.43
CA PHE A 660 -23.89 -5.33 -7.36
C PHE A 660 -24.76 -6.46 -6.81
N ASP A 661 -25.31 -7.29 -7.70
CA ASP A 661 -26.03 -8.48 -7.27
C ASP A 661 -25.03 -9.53 -6.76
N ALA A 662 -23.92 -9.71 -7.48
CA ALA A 662 -22.85 -10.63 -7.12
C ALA A 662 -21.45 -10.01 -7.28
N ALA A 663 -20.55 -10.32 -6.35
CA ALA A 663 -19.11 -10.08 -6.51
C ALA A 663 -18.38 -11.41 -6.70
N LEU A 664 -17.59 -11.53 -7.76
CA LEU A 664 -16.66 -12.65 -7.94
C LEU A 664 -15.23 -12.14 -7.73
N VAL A 665 -14.54 -12.68 -6.73
CA VAL A 665 -13.19 -12.25 -6.33
C VAL A 665 -12.18 -13.36 -6.64
N ASP A 666 -11.36 -13.16 -7.66
CA ASP A 666 -10.24 -14.05 -8.02
C ASP A 666 -8.99 -13.77 -7.16
N GLU A 667 -8.14 -14.79 -7.03
CA GLU A 667 -6.97 -14.80 -6.16
C GLU A 667 -7.31 -14.41 -4.71
N ALA A 668 -8.49 -14.82 -4.22
CA ALA A 668 -8.99 -14.48 -2.90
C ALA A 668 -8.12 -15.03 -1.75
N ALA A 669 -7.37 -16.10 -1.99
CA ALA A 669 -6.39 -16.64 -1.04
C ALA A 669 -5.21 -15.69 -0.78
N GLN A 670 -4.97 -14.70 -1.65
CA GLN A 670 -3.90 -13.71 -1.50
C GLN A 670 -4.37 -12.40 -0.85
N LEU A 671 -5.66 -12.28 -0.58
CA LEU A 671 -6.24 -11.12 0.05
C LEU A 671 -6.33 -11.38 1.55
N THR A 672 -5.90 -10.40 2.35
CA THR A 672 -6.24 -10.41 3.78
C THR A 672 -7.75 -10.43 3.93
N GLU A 673 -8.26 -11.00 5.03
CA GLU A 673 -9.70 -11.04 5.26
C GLU A 673 -10.35 -9.62 5.22
N PRO A 674 -9.83 -8.60 5.93
CA PRO A 674 -10.30 -7.22 5.80
C PRO A 674 -10.20 -6.69 4.36
N GLY A 675 -9.18 -7.08 3.62
CA GLY A 675 -8.99 -6.67 2.22
C GLY A 675 -10.07 -7.22 1.32
N THR A 676 -10.49 -8.47 1.52
CA THR A 676 -11.56 -9.12 0.75
C THR A 676 -12.89 -8.38 0.93
N HIS A 677 -13.17 -7.84 2.12
CA HIS A 677 -14.37 -7.05 2.39
C HIS A 677 -14.49 -5.78 1.53
N ALA A 678 -13.40 -5.25 0.98
CA ALA A 678 -13.47 -4.08 0.10
C ALA A 678 -14.31 -4.36 -1.17
N ALA A 679 -14.30 -5.59 -1.67
CA ALA A 679 -15.13 -6.01 -2.80
C ALA A 679 -16.47 -6.59 -2.33
N THR A 680 -16.49 -7.47 -1.32
CA THR A 680 -17.73 -8.16 -0.91
C THR A 680 -18.77 -7.22 -0.29
N ASN A 681 -18.35 -6.10 0.30
CA ASN A 681 -19.26 -5.06 0.80
C ASN A 681 -20.08 -4.38 -0.30
N LEU A 682 -19.68 -4.49 -1.57
CA LEU A 682 -20.37 -3.85 -2.70
C LEU A 682 -21.42 -4.74 -3.35
N ALA A 683 -21.50 -6.03 -3.00
CA ALA A 683 -22.45 -6.97 -3.61
C ALA A 683 -23.45 -7.51 -2.58
N GLU A 684 -24.56 -8.09 -3.01
CA GLU A 684 -25.50 -8.79 -2.12
C GLU A 684 -24.93 -10.14 -1.66
N ARG A 685 -24.41 -10.92 -2.62
CA ARG A 685 -23.72 -12.21 -2.43
C ARG A 685 -22.34 -12.21 -3.09
N PHE A 686 -21.50 -13.19 -2.78
CA PHE A 686 -20.15 -13.26 -3.37
C PHE A 686 -19.62 -14.66 -3.62
N VAL A 687 -18.72 -14.76 -4.59
CA VAL A 687 -18.00 -15.97 -4.96
C VAL A 687 -16.51 -15.70 -4.79
N LEU A 688 -15.84 -16.47 -3.94
CA LEU A 688 -14.40 -16.35 -3.75
C LEU A 688 -13.71 -17.46 -4.53
N VAL A 689 -12.74 -17.08 -5.37
CA VAL A 689 -11.96 -18.00 -6.18
C VAL A 689 -10.51 -17.88 -5.76
N GLY A 690 -9.88 -19.00 -5.43
CA GLY A 690 -8.54 -18.97 -4.85
C GLY A 690 -7.91 -20.34 -4.72
N ASP A 691 -6.73 -20.35 -4.13
CA ASP A 691 -5.99 -21.56 -3.81
C ASP A 691 -5.13 -21.32 -2.56
N HIS A 692 -5.59 -21.81 -1.41
CA HIS A 692 -4.92 -21.62 -0.12
C HIS A 692 -3.65 -22.48 0.01
N GLU A 693 -3.42 -23.41 -0.93
CA GLU A 693 -2.18 -24.18 -1.07
C GLU A 693 -1.11 -23.44 -1.90
N GLN A 694 -1.44 -22.26 -2.44
CA GLN A 694 -0.52 -21.30 -3.07
C GLN A 694 -0.29 -20.09 -2.14
N LEU A 695 0.30 -18.99 -2.63
CA LEU A 695 0.82 -17.94 -1.75
C LEU A 695 -0.29 -17.28 -0.91
N PRO A 696 -0.05 -17.09 0.41
CA PRO A 696 -0.95 -16.35 1.30
C PRO A 696 -0.91 -14.84 1.01
N PRO A 697 -1.72 -14.04 1.72
CA PRO A 697 -1.58 -12.59 1.72
C PRO A 697 -0.18 -12.15 2.15
N VAL A 698 0.35 -11.14 1.44
CA VAL A 698 1.66 -10.55 1.77
C VAL A 698 1.47 -9.45 2.82
N VAL A 699 1.94 -9.72 4.03
CA VAL A 699 1.93 -8.80 5.17
C VAL A 699 3.36 -8.61 5.69
N ARG A 700 3.66 -7.44 6.27
CA ARG A 700 5.00 -7.15 6.83
C ARG A 700 5.07 -7.55 8.29
N ALA A 701 3.98 -7.34 9.03
CA ALA A 701 3.84 -7.85 10.39
C ALA A 701 3.36 -9.31 10.35
N GLU A 702 4.08 -10.21 11.02
CA GLU A 702 3.64 -11.59 11.23
C GLU A 702 2.48 -11.61 12.25
N ASN A 703 1.25 -11.53 11.74
CA ASN A 703 0.04 -11.46 12.57
C ASN A 703 -1.19 -12.08 11.89
N ASP A 704 -2.38 -11.84 12.46
CA ASP A 704 -3.66 -12.42 12.04
C ASP A 704 -4.12 -12.01 10.63
N LEU A 705 -3.39 -11.14 9.92
CA LEU A 705 -3.68 -10.80 8.52
C LEU A 705 -3.17 -11.84 7.50
N THR A 706 -2.40 -12.83 7.96
CA THR A 706 -1.83 -13.91 7.12
C THR A 706 -2.84 -14.96 6.69
N GLU A 707 -3.95 -15.14 7.41
CA GLU A 707 -5.05 -16.01 7.01
C GLU A 707 -6.02 -15.24 6.12
N SER A 708 -6.34 -15.80 4.95
CA SER A 708 -7.30 -15.19 4.03
C SER A 708 -8.74 -15.53 4.40
N LEU A 709 -9.71 -14.68 3.99
CA LEU A 709 -11.13 -15.03 4.13
C LEU A 709 -11.48 -16.31 3.36
N PHE A 710 -10.80 -16.55 2.23
CA PHE A 710 -11.00 -17.76 1.43
C PHE A 710 -10.61 -19.01 2.21
N GLU A 711 -9.41 -19.04 2.79
CA GLU A 711 -8.90 -20.16 3.60
C GLU A 711 -9.82 -20.43 4.79
N ARG A 712 -10.16 -19.39 5.56
CA ARG A 712 -11.07 -19.52 6.71
C ARG A 712 -12.44 -20.10 6.32
N LEU A 713 -13.00 -19.70 5.16
CA LEU A 713 -14.31 -20.18 4.72
C LEU A 713 -14.25 -21.58 4.10
N VAL A 714 -13.13 -21.98 3.49
CA VAL A 714 -12.93 -23.37 3.05
C VAL A 714 -12.99 -24.31 4.25
N ASP A 715 -12.35 -23.94 5.35
CA ASP A 715 -12.37 -24.73 6.59
C ASP A 715 -13.73 -24.70 7.29
N LEU A 716 -14.40 -23.54 7.29
CA LEU A 716 -15.66 -23.35 8.00
C LEU A 716 -16.85 -23.97 7.26
N HIS A 717 -16.90 -23.80 5.94
CA HIS A 717 -18.02 -24.21 5.09
C HIS A 717 -17.51 -25.03 3.88
N PRO A 718 -16.93 -26.22 4.10
CA PRO A 718 -16.38 -27.03 3.01
C PRO A 718 -17.44 -27.44 1.97
N ASP A 719 -18.70 -27.59 2.38
CA ASP A 719 -19.83 -27.91 1.51
C ASP A 719 -20.29 -26.71 0.63
N ALA A 720 -19.77 -25.50 0.90
CA ALA A 720 -20.01 -24.30 0.10
C ALA A 720 -18.93 -24.08 -0.98
N GLY A 721 -18.03 -25.05 -1.17
CA GLY A 721 -16.93 -24.97 -2.11
C GLY A 721 -16.79 -26.19 -3.02
N VAL A 722 -16.16 -25.98 -4.18
CA VAL A 722 -15.74 -27.05 -5.10
C VAL A 722 -14.28 -26.86 -5.45
N MET A 723 -13.50 -27.95 -5.36
CA MET A 723 -12.14 -28.01 -5.88
C MET A 723 -12.14 -28.48 -7.33
N LEU A 724 -11.46 -27.73 -8.21
CA LEU A 724 -11.26 -28.12 -9.59
C LEU A 724 -10.15 -29.19 -9.66
N ASP A 725 -10.51 -30.44 -9.97
CA ASP A 725 -9.60 -31.60 -9.92
C ASP A 725 -8.85 -31.88 -11.24
N ARG A 726 -9.27 -31.30 -12.37
CA ARG A 726 -8.67 -31.50 -13.70
C ARG A 726 -7.82 -30.33 -14.16
N GLN A 727 -6.52 -30.58 -14.39
CA GLN A 727 -5.56 -29.59 -14.89
C GLN A 727 -5.11 -29.83 -16.34
N TYR A 728 -4.83 -28.75 -17.06
CA TYR A 728 -4.52 -28.72 -18.49
C TYR A 728 -3.07 -28.27 -18.80
N ARG A 729 -2.22 -28.10 -17.77
CA ARG A 729 -0.87 -27.51 -17.85
C ARG A 729 0.25 -28.55 -17.79
N MET A 730 0.37 -29.28 -16.69
CA MET A 730 1.50 -30.15 -16.37
C MET A 730 1.32 -31.54 -16.97
N ASN A 731 2.38 -32.16 -17.48
CA ASN A 731 2.36 -33.60 -17.71
C ASN A 731 2.23 -34.39 -16.40
N GLN A 732 1.91 -35.68 -16.50
CA GLN A 732 1.68 -36.52 -15.32
C GLN A 732 2.92 -36.65 -14.42
N ARG A 733 4.12 -36.62 -14.99
CA ARG A 733 5.38 -36.79 -14.25
C ARG A 733 5.64 -35.62 -13.31
N ILE A 734 5.46 -34.39 -13.80
CA ILE A 734 5.58 -33.14 -13.04
C ILE A 734 4.45 -33.03 -12.01
N GLN A 735 3.22 -33.23 -12.47
CA GLN A 735 2.01 -33.04 -11.67
C GLN A 735 1.95 -33.94 -10.43
N ALA A 736 2.49 -35.17 -10.51
CA ALA A 736 2.35 -36.19 -9.48
C ALA A 736 2.82 -35.78 -8.08
N PHE A 737 3.92 -35.01 -7.98
CA PHE A 737 4.43 -34.58 -6.67
C PHE A 737 3.49 -33.56 -6.04
N ALA A 738 3.21 -32.46 -6.75
CA ALA A 738 2.33 -31.41 -6.24
C ALA A 738 0.94 -31.98 -5.88
N SER A 739 0.41 -32.89 -6.71
CA SER A 739 -0.83 -33.62 -6.40
C SER A 739 -0.82 -34.26 -5.03
N THR A 740 0.23 -35.00 -4.72
CA THR A 740 0.28 -35.89 -3.56
C THR A 740 0.61 -35.10 -2.30
N GLU A 741 1.48 -34.10 -2.43
CA GLU A 741 2.00 -33.33 -1.31
C GLU A 741 1.06 -32.19 -0.88
N PHE A 742 0.36 -31.54 -1.83
CA PHE A 742 -0.45 -30.34 -1.55
C PHE A 742 -1.95 -30.50 -1.85
N TYR A 743 -2.37 -31.57 -2.52
CA TYR A 743 -3.73 -31.69 -3.05
C TYR A 743 -4.32 -33.10 -2.86
N ASP A 744 -3.89 -33.82 -1.82
CA ASP A 744 -4.38 -35.16 -1.43
C ASP A 744 -4.42 -36.24 -2.53
N GLY A 745 -3.65 -36.06 -3.60
CA GLY A 745 -3.66 -36.90 -4.79
C GLY A 745 -4.87 -36.70 -5.71
N GLU A 746 -5.66 -35.64 -5.52
CA GLU A 746 -6.89 -35.39 -6.27
C GLU A 746 -6.66 -34.66 -7.59
N LEU A 747 -5.65 -33.80 -7.68
CA LEU A 747 -5.27 -33.12 -8.92
C LEU A 747 -4.90 -34.15 -10.00
N ARG A 748 -5.46 -34.05 -11.21
CA ARG A 748 -5.17 -34.98 -12.33
C ARG A 748 -5.07 -34.25 -13.66
N PRO A 749 -4.24 -34.71 -14.62
CA PRO A 749 -4.35 -34.24 -16.00
C PRO A 749 -5.77 -34.42 -16.54
N ALA A 750 -6.31 -33.39 -17.16
CA ALA A 750 -7.66 -33.38 -17.72
C ALA A 750 -7.80 -34.35 -18.89
N GLU A 751 -6.74 -34.48 -19.71
CA GLU A 751 -6.74 -35.27 -20.94
C GLU A 751 -5.48 -36.17 -21.02
N PRO A 752 -5.56 -37.34 -21.70
CA PRO A 752 -4.39 -38.18 -21.96
C PRO A 752 -3.23 -37.44 -22.66
N GLU A 753 -3.54 -36.52 -23.56
CA GLU A 753 -2.59 -35.68 -24.29
C GLU A 753 -1.87 -34.72 -23.33
N VAL A 754 -2.58 -34.17 -22.35
CA VAL A 754 -1.96 -33.39 -21.27
C VAL A 754 -1.03 -34.28 -20.45
N ALA A 755 -1.49 -35.47 -20.04
CA ALA A 755 -0.71 -36.39 -19.22
C ALA A 755 0.60 -36.82 -19.89
N ALA A 756 0.58 -37.00 -21.21
CA ALA A 756 1.69 -37.52 -22.00
C ALA A 756 2.56 -36.46 -22.69
N ARG A 757 2.28 -35.15 -22.50
CA ARG A 757 3.02 -34.09 -23.20
C ARG A 757 4.51 -34.11 -22.87
N THR A 758 5.34 -33.96 -23.90
CA THR A 758 6.81 -33.94 -23.78
C THR A 758 7.41 -32.84 -24.63
N LEU A 759 8.72 -32.59 -24.50
CA LEU A 759 9.42 -31.62 -25.34
C LEU A 759 9.38 -31.98 -26.84
N ASP A 760 9.21 -33.26 -27.21
CA ASP A 760 9.14 -33.69 -28.62
C ASP A 760 7.87 -33.19 -29.34
N ASP A 761 6.86 -32.69 -28.61
CA ASP A 761 5.67 -32.13 -29.25
C ASP A 761 5.87 -30.67 -29.71
N LEU A 762 6.98 -30.04 -29.34
CA LEU A 762 7.35 -28.70 -29.78
C LEU A 762 8.08 -28.78 -31.13
N GLU A 763 7.74 -27.88 -32.05
CA GLU A 763 8.35 -27.87 -33.38
C GLU A 763 9.86 -27.58 -33.28
N GLY A 764 10.68 -28.44 -33.88
CA GLY A 764 12.13 -28.26 -33.91
C GLY A 764 12.87 -28.71 -32.64
N VAL A 765 12.15 -29.12 -31.59
CA VAL A 765 12.73 -29.60 -30.33
C VAL A 765 12.85 -31.13 -30.34
N SER A 766 13.96 -31.66 -29.82
CA SER A 766 14.10 -33.11 -29.61
C SER A 766 14.70 -33.46 -28.26
N ARG A 767 13.96 -34.24 -27.46
CA ARG A 767 14.44 -34.75 -26.17
C ARG A 767 15.66 -35.66 -26.33
N GLU A 768 15.84 -36.33 -27.47
CA GLU A 768 17.02 -37.16 -27.71
C GLU A 768 18.30 -36.33 -27.84
N GLY A 769 18.17 -35.05 -28.20
CA GLY A 769 19.25 -34.06 -28.21
C GLY A 769 19.73 -33.68 -26.81
N LEU A 770 18.93 -33.91 -25.77
CA LEU A 770 19.30 -33.64 -24.38
C LEU A 770 20.19 -34.75 -23.79
N PRO A 771 21.09 -34.40 -22.85
CA PRO A 771 21.79 -35.36 -22.00
C PRO A 771 20.80 -36.30 -21.31
N ALA A 772 21.19 -37.57 -21.10
CA ALA A 772 20.30 -38.59 -20.55
C ALA A 772 19.62 -38.18 -19.22
N ALA A 773 20.31 -37.41 -18.38
CA ALA A 773 19.81 -36.90 -17.11
C ALA A 773 18.68 -35.86 -17.24
N LEU A 774 18.55 -35.19 -18.39
CA LEU A 774 17.53 -34.17 -18.67
C LEU A 774 16.41 -34.67 -19.60
N ARG A 775 16.42 -35.98 -19.93
CA ARG A 775 15.39 -36.57 -20.80
C ARG A 775 14.11 -36.92 -20.05
N ASP A 776 14.21 -37.15 -18.74
CA ASP A 776 13.02 -37.25 -17.89
C ASP A 776 12.40 -35.86 -17.74
N PRO A 777 11.06 -35.73 -17.77
CA PRO A 777 10.39 -34.46 -17.55
C PRO A 777 10.73 -33.78 -16.22
N VAL A 778 11.25 -34.52 -15.23
CA VAL A 778 11.70 -33.97 -13.96
C VAL A 778 13.14 -34.41 -13.73
N ALA A 779 14.03 -33.45 -13.53
CA ALA A 779 15.43 -33.71 -13.25
C ALA A 779 15.91 -32.92 -12.03
N PHE A 780 16.84 -33.49 -11.28
CA PHE A 780 17.59 -32.80 -10.25
C PHE A 780 19.07 -32.69 -10.65
N VAL A 781 19.64 -31.51 -10.50
CA VAL A 781 21.06 -31.20 -10.77
C VAL A 781 21.69 -30.78 -9.46
N ASP A 782 22.48 -31.68 -8.89
CA ASP A 782 23.23 -31.45 -7.66
C ASP A 782 24.35 -30.43 -7.90
N VAL A 783 24.33 -29.35 -7.12
CA VAL A 783 25.35 -28.29 -7.13
C VAL A 783 25.75 -28.04 -5.69
N GLU A 784 27.01 -28.27 -5.37
CA GLU A 784 27.58 -27.85 -4.09
C GLU A 784 27.73 -26.33 -4.14
N GLY A 785 26.93 -25.63 -3.34
CA GLY A 785 26.84 -24.17 -3.39
C GLY A 785 28.10 -23.47 -2.92
N ASP A 786 28.22 -22.17 -3.25
CA ASP A 786 29.37 -21.35 -2.86
C ASP A 786 29.35 -20.88 -1.39
N GLY A 787 28.28 -21.21 -0.66
CA GLY A 787 28.05 -20.85 0.74
C GLY A 787 27.44 -19.45 0.93
N GLY A 788 27.08 -18.76 -0.16
CA GLY A 788 26.37 -17.49 -0.12
C GLY A 788 24.94 -17.63 0.42
N ARG A 789 24.48 -16.61 1.15
CA ARG A 789 23.16 -16.62 1.78
C ARG A 789 22.01 -16.28 0.83
N TYR A 790 22.25 -15.32 -0.07
CA TYR A 790 21.21 -14.77 -0.96
C TYR A 790 21.51 -14.97 -2.45
N THR A 791 22.73 -15.41 -2.76
CA THR A 791 23.25 -15.64 -4.11
C THR A 791 24.10 -16.87 -4.08
N ASP A 792 24.06 -17.63 -5.17
CA ASP A 792 24.93 -18.76 -5.43
C ASP A 792 25.40 -18.69 -6.89
N SER A 793 26.67 -18.34 -7.04
CA SER A 793 27.30 -18.15 -8.35
C SER A 793 27.55 -19.48 -9.10
N GLU A 794 27.71 -20.59 -8.37
CA GLU A 794 27.87 -21.92 -8.94
C GLU A 794 26.53 -22.43 -9.50
N GLU A 795 25.42 -22.22 -8.77
CA GLU A 795 24.07 -22.48 -9.30
C GLU A 795 23.78 -21.60 -10.53
N ALA A 796 24.12 -20.31 -10.50
CA ALA A 796 23.89 -19.40 -11.63
C ALA A 796 24.67 -19.80 -12.89
N ALA A 797 25.95 -20.17 -12.75
CA ALA A 797 26.75 -20.71 -13.84
C ALA A 797 26.13 -22.01 -14.39
N ARG A 798 25.67 -22.90 -13.49
CA ARG A 798 25.06 -24.16 -13.90
C ARG A 798 23.73 -23.97 -14.63
N ILE A 799 22.92 -23.00 -14.22
CA ILE A 799 21.66 -22.66 -14.89
C ILE A 799 21.93 -22.14 -16.31
N THR A 800 23.00 -21.37 -16.49
CA THR A 800 23.43 -20.90 -17.82
C THR A 800 23.75 -22.08 -18.74
N ASP A 801 24.53 -23.06 -18.28
CA ASP A 801 24.81 -24.29 -19.04
C ASP A 801 23.53 -25.07 -19.41
N LEU A 802 22.55 -25.11 -18.49
CA LEU A 802 21.29 -25.82 -18.70
C LEU A 802 20.47 -25.13 -19.79
N ILE A 803 20.39 -23.81 -19.79
CA ILE A 803 19.71 -23.02 -20.83
C ILE A 803 20.35 -23.31 -22.18
N GLU A 804 21.68 -23.19 -22.30
CA GLU A 804 22.39 -23.50 -23.55
C GLU A 804 22.14 -24.95 -24.03
N THR A 805 22.00 -25.88 -23.09
CA THR A 805 21.69 -27.28 -23.40
C THR A 805 20.28 -27.44 -24.00
N TYR A 806 19.28 -26.75 -23.45
CA TYR A 806 17.92 -26.76 -24.01
C TYR A 806 17.82 -26.03 -25.35
N GLU A 807 18.53 -24.93 -25.52
CA GLU A 807 18.64 -24.22 -26.81
C GLU A 807 19.28 -25.11 -27.88
N ALA A 808 20.36 -25.82 -27.54
CA ALA A 808 21.00 -26.76 -28.45
C ALA A 808 20.09 -27.93 -28.85
N ALA A 809 19.09 -28.25 -28.02
CA ALA A 809 18.04 -29.23 -28.32
C ALA A 809 16.87 -28.65 -29.13
N GLY A 810 16.90 -27.34 -29.45
CA GLY A 810 15.97 -26.64 -30.33
C GLY A 810 14.94 -25.76 -29.63
N LEU A 811 15.00 -25.61 -28.30
CA LEU A 811 14.01 -24.83 -27.54
C LEU A 811 14.25 -23.33 -27.69
N GLU A 812 13.18 -22.54 -27.83
CA GLU A 812 13.27 -21.08 -27.82
C GLU A 812 13.48 -20.56 -26.40
N ARG A 813 14.27 -19.48 -26.24
CA ARG A 813 14.55 -18.86 -24.93
C ARG A 813 13.30 -18.44 -24.18
N THR A 814 12.30 -17.96 -24.92
CA THR A 814 11.02 -17.48 -24.42
C THR A 814 10.18 -18.60 -23.78
N ASP A 815 10.47 -19.86 -24.09
CA ASP A 815 9.81 -21.05 -23.54
C ASP A 815 10.48 -21.54 -22.24
N ILE A 816 11.55 -20.86 -21.79
CA ILE A 816 12.31 -21.19 -20.58
C ILE A 816 12.06 -20.13 -19.51
N GLY A 817 11.75 -20.59 -18.30
CA GLY A 817 11.71 -19.75 -17.11
C GLY A 817 12.67 -20.24 -16.03
N VAL A 818 13.24 -19.32 -15.27
CA VAL A 818 14.06 -19.58 -14.09
C VAL A 818 13.42 -18.94 -12.87
N ILE A 819 13.26 -19.73 -11.81
CA ILE A 819 12.70 -19.31 -10.53
C ILE A 819 13.79 -19.41 -9.46
N ALA A 820 13.95 -18.36 -8.66
CA ALA A 820 14.86 -18.35 -7.51
C ALA A 820 14.19 -17.74 -6.26
N PRO A 821 14.58 -18.14 -5.03
CA PRO A 821 13.97 -17.63 -3.80
C PRO A 821 14.32 -16.17 -3.51
N PHE A 822 15.50 -15.71 -3.95
CA PHE A 822 16.02 -14.38 -3.63
C PHE A 822 16.14 -13.50 -4.87
N ARG A 823 15.83 -12.22 -4.73
CA ARG A 823 16.05 -11.23 -5.80
C ARG A 823 17.53 -11.07 -6.15
N ALA A 824 18.41 -11.17 -5.16
CA ALA A 824 19.85 -11.15 -5.39
C ALA A 824 20.27 -12.30 -6.31
N GLN A 825 19.73 -13.50 -6.11
CA GLN A 825 19.95 -14.64 -7.00
C GLN A 825 19.33 -14.45 -8.39
N VAL A 826 18.12 -13.90 -8.48
CA VAL A 826 17.51 -13.51 -9.78
C VAL A 826 18.45 -12.57 -10.54
N SER A 827 18.97 -11.55 -9.86
CA SER A 827 19.92 -10.57 -10.42
C SER A 827 21.22 -11.26 -10.85
N GLU A 828 21.76 -12.17 -10.04
CA GLU A 828 22.97 -12.91 -10.38
C GLU A 828 22.78 -13.79 -11.62
N ILE A 829 21.70 -14.57 -11.69
CA ILE A 829 21.37 -15.39 -12.85
C ILE A 829 21.18 -14.51 -14.10
N SER A 830 20.46 -13.39 -13.96
CA SER A 830 20.18 -12.46 -15.08
C SER A 830 21.44 -11.87 -15.72
N LYS A 831 22.58 -11.81 -15.00
CA LYS A 831 23.85 -11.35 -15.58
C LYS A 831 24.45 -12.33 -16.60
N HIS A 832 24.10 -13.61 -16.50
CA HIS A 832 24.71 -14.69 -17.27
C HIS A 832 23.78 -15.26 -18.33
N VAL A 833 22.47 -15.00 -18.22
CA VAL A 833 21.46 -15.53 -19.15
C VAL A 833 20.93 -14.43 -20.09
N PRO A 834 20.45 -14.80 -21.29
CA PRO A 834 19.87 -13.83 -22.22
C PRO A 834 18.59 -13.19 -21.69
N ASP A 835 18.33 -11.93 -22.05
CA ASP A 835 17.15 -11.15 -21.64
C ASP A 835 15.81 -11.80 -22.05
N GLU A 836 15.81 -12.67 -23.06
CA GLU A 836 14.60 -13.37 -23.51
C GLU A 836 14.15 -14.50 -22.57
N VAL A 837 15.02 -14.96 -21.66
CA VAL A 837 14.68 -15.97 -20.65
C VAL A 837 13.99 -15.29 -19.47
N ALA A 838 12.82 -15.79 -19.08
CA ALA A 838 12.09 -15.23 -17.95
C ALA A 838 12.76 -15.64 -16.62
N VAL A 839 13.44 -14.72 -15.92
CA VAL A 839 14.05 -14.97 -14.60
C VAL A 839 13.34 -14.12 -13.54
N ASP A 840 12.72 -14.75 -12.54
CA ASP A 840 12.10 -14.01 -11.44
C ASP A 840 11.99 -14.84 -10.14
N THR A 841 11.54 -14.18 -9.08
CA THR A 841 11.17 -14.78 -7.80
C THR A 841 9.89 -15.60 -7.90
N VAL A 842 9.71 -16.56 -7.00
CA VAL A 842 8.50 -17.40 -6.91
C VAL A 842 7.23 -16.54 -6.92
N ASP A 843 7.18 -15.52 -6.07
CA ASP A 843 6.03 -14.63 -5.88
C ASP A 843 5.61 -13.90 -7.16
N ARG A 844 6.59 -13.53 -8.00
CA ARG A 844 6.33 -12.83 -9.27
C ARG A 844 6.07 -13.77 -10.44
N PHE A 845 6.53 -15.01 -10.35
CA PHE A 845 6.23 -16.03 -11.36
C PHE A 845 4.79 -16.56 -11.25
N GLN A 846 4.05 -16.22 -10.18
CA GLN A 846 2.67 -16.64 -10.02
C GLN A 846 1.78 -16.17 -11.17
N GLY A 847 0.83 -17.02 -11.57
CA GLY A 847 -0.03 -16.80 -12.72
C GLY A 847 0.66 -17.02 -14.09
N SER A 848 1.98 -17.10 -14.13
CA SER A 848 2.75 -17.41 -15.35
C SER A 848 3.04 -18.91 -15.46
N SER A 849 3.44 -19.37 -16.65
CA SER A 849 3.88 -20.76 -16.90
C SER A 849 4.78 -20.81 -18.11
N GLN A 850 5.73 -21.75 -18.13
CA GLN A 850 6.66 -21.94 -19.24
C GLN A 850 6.70 -23.41 -19.69
N GLU A 851 7.20 -23.69 -20.89
CA GLU A 851 7.38 -25.07 -21.35
C GLU A 851 8.42 -25.78 -20.47
N VAL A 852 9.51 -25.09 -20.12
CA VAL A 852 10.55 -25.53 -19.20
C VAL A 852 10.70 -24.54 -18.05
N ILE A 853 10.74 -25.04 -16.81
CA ILE A 853 11.09 -24.26 -15.62
C ILE A 853 12.35 -24.84 -14.98
N ILE A 854 13.27 -23.95 -14.62
CA ILE A 854 14.46 -24.26 -13.82
C ILE A 854 14.30 -23.57 -12.46
N VAL A 855 14.43 -24.30 -11.35
CA VAL A 855 14.35 -23.74 -10.00
C VAL A 855 15.74 -23.77 -9.37
N SER A 856 16.29 -22.59 -9.08
CA SER A 856 17.48 -22.37 -8.27
C SER A 856 17.07 -22.35 -6.80
N PHE A 857 17.64 -23.19 -5.95
CA PHE A 857 17.31 -23.21 -4.53
C PHE A 857 18.17 -22.28 -3.70
N THR A 858 19.41 -21.99 -4.12
CA THR A 858 20.38 -21.23 -3.29
C THR A 858 20.48 -21.88 -1.90
N ALA A 859 20.44 -23.21 -1.86
CA ALA A 859 20.26 -23.95 -0.62
C ALA A 859 21.58 -23.98 0.16
N THR A 860 21.54 -23.53 1.41
CA THR A 860 22.63 -23.68 2.38
C THR A 860 22.22 -24.64 3.49
N GLY A 861 23.17 -25.13 4.28
CA GLY A 861 22.88 -26.09 5.36
C GLY A 861 21.91 -25.62 6.46
N ALA A 862 21.49 -24.34 6.46
CA ALA A 862 20.47 -23.80 7.36
C ALA A 862 19.05 -23.75 6.76
N LEU A 863 18.91 -23.96 5.44
CA LEU A 863 17.65 -23.80 4.68
C LEU A 863 16.84 -22.55 5.08
N GLU A 864 17.52 -21.41 5.13
CA GLU A 864 16.89 -20.12 5.39
C GLU A 864 16.47 -19.48 4.06
N GLY A 865 15.28 -18.88 4.02
CA GLY A 865 14.82 -18.11 2.87
C GLY A 865 13.34 -18.34 2.53
N PRO A 866 12.78 -17.47 1.66
CA PRO A 866 11.34 -17.42 1.43
C PRO A 866 10.73 -18.76 1.03
N ILE A 867 11.41 -19.51 0.16
CA ILE A 867 10.90 -20.78 -0.36
C ILE A 867 10.86 -21.89 0.68
N PHE A 868 11.74 -21.85 1.69
CA PHE A 868 11.89 -22.86 2.75
C PHE A 868 10.99 -22.58 3.96
N GLU A 869 10.68 -21.32 4.22
CA GLU A 869 9.81 -20.88 5.32
C GLU A 869 8.33 -21.15 5.05
N ASP A 870 7.92 -21.27 3.78
CA ASP A 870 6.55 -21.52 3.38
C ASP A 870 6.47 -22.49 2.20
N TYR A 871 6.00 -23.71 2.45
CA TYR A 871 5.91 -24.75 1.42
C TYR A 871 4.94 -24.40 0.27
N ARG A 872 4.06 -23.42 0.45
CA ARG A 872 3.18 -22.95 -0.63
C ARG A 872 3.97 -22.29 -1.75
N ARG A 873 5.14 -21.69 -1.45
CA ARG A 873 6.06 -21.15 -2.48
C ARG A 873 6.69 -22.24 -3.33
N ILE A 874 7.11 -23.36 -2.73
CA ILE A 874 7.61 -24.48 -3.53
C ILE A 874 6.48 -25.11 -4.36
N ASN A 875 5.25 -25.23 -3.84
CA ASN A 875 4.09 -25.64 -4.63
C ASN A 875 3.89 -24.75 -5.87
N VAL A 876 3.98 -23.43 -5.70
CA VAL A 876 3.93 -22.48 -6.85
C VAL A 876 5.04 -22.79 -7.84
N ALA A 877 6.30 -22.85 -7.41
CA ALA A 877 7.43 -23.09 -8.30
C ALA A 877 7.30 -24.42 -9.09
N LEU A 878 6.94 -25.52 -8.41
CA LEU A 878 6.80 -26.85 -9.01
C LEU A 878 5.64 -26.96 -10.01
N THR A 879 4.69 -26.02 -9.96
CA THR A 879 3.47 -26.05 -10.79
C THR A 879 3.46 -25.02 -11.92
N ARG A 880 4.58 -24.32 -12.14
CA ARG A 880 4.81 -23.43 -13.30
C ARG A 880 5.13 -24.15 -14.62
N PRO A 881 5.82 -25.31 -14.67
CA PRO A 881 6.20 -25.93 -15.94
C PRO A 881 5.06 -26.66 -16.63
N LYS A 882 5.11 -26.74 -17.96
CA LYS A 882 4.21 -27.58 -18.76
C LYS A 882 4.82 -28.94 -19.11
N ARG A 883 6.09 -28.96 -19.55
CA ARG A 883 6.73 -30.14 -20.17
C ARG A 883 7.97 -30.62 -19.45
N ALA A 884 8.82 -29.73 -18.93
CA ALA A 884 9.99 -30.12 -18.15
C ALA A 884 10.24 -29.21 -16.94
N LEU A 885 10.75 -29.81 -15.87
CA LEU A 885 11.17 -29.16 -14.63
C LEU A 885 12.59 -29.59 -14.28
N VAL A 886 13.46 -28.63 -14.03
CA VAL A 886 14.81 -28.89 -13.52
C VAL A 886 14.99 -28.21 -12.17
N LEU A 887 15.39 -28.98 -11.17
CA LEU A 887 15.68 -28.51 -9.82
C LEU A 887 17.20 -28.43 -9.64
N VAL A 888 17.71 -27.29 -9.18
CA VAL A 888 19.14 -27.01 -9.05
C VAL A 888 19.45 -26.57 -7.62
N GLY A 889 20.36 -27.26 -6.95
CA GLY A 889 20.85 -26.89 -5.62
C GLY A 889 21.60 -28.01 -4.91
N ASP A 890 21.98 -27.80 -3.65
CA ASP A 890 22.71 -28.77 -2.83
C ASP A 890 21.77 -29.85 -2.29
N ALA A 891 21.93 -31.09 -2.77
CA ALA A 891 21.12 -32.22 -2.32
C ALA A 891 21.22 -32.51 -0.82
N ASN A 892 22.40 -32.30 -0.23
CA ASN A 892 22.62 -32.59 1.19
C ASN A 892 21.92 -31.56 2.07
N ALA A 893 21.94 -30.29 1.66
CA ALA A 893 21.22 -29.23 2.34
C ALA A 893 19.71 -29.48 2.26
N LEU A 894 19.18 -29.70 1.06
CA LEU A 894 17.75 -29.95 0.83
C LEU A 894 17.24 -31.21 1.56
N ALA A 895 18.02 -32.29 1.63
CA ALA A 895 17.63 -33.51 2.33
C ALA A 895 17.53 -33.35 3.87
N THR A 896 17.91 -32.20 4.45
CA THR A 896 17.72 -31.94 5.88
C THR A 896 16.26 -31.69 6.26
N ASP A 897 15.41 -31.33 5.30
CA ASP A 897 13.98 -31.13 5.51
C ASP A 897 13.16 -32.28 4.87
N PRO A 898 12.17 -32.86 5.58
CA PRO A 898 11.41 -34.02 5.08
C PRO A 898 10.64 -33.80 3.78
N VAL A 899 10.12 -32.60 3.51
CA VAL A 899 9.35 -32.29 2.29
C VAL A 899 10.32 -32.26 1.10
N TYR A 900 11.45 -31.58 1.26
CA TYR A 900 12.48 -31.51 0.23
C TYR A 900 13.18 -32.86 0.01
N GLU A 901 13.36 -33.69 1.04
CA GLU A 901 13.84 -35.07 0.89
C GLU A 901 12.92 -35.89 -0.03
N ARG A 902 11.60 -35.85 0.20
CA ARG A 902 10.61 -36.51 -0.69
C ARG A 902 10.65 -35.94 -2.11
N MET A 903 10.85 -34.63 -2.25
CA MET A 903 10.99 -33.98 -3.55
C MET A 903 12.24 -34.48 -4.29
N LEU A 904 13.38 -34.62 -3.61
CA LEU A 904 14.61 -35.16 -4.18
C LEU A 904 14.43 -36.61 -4.63
N GLU A 905 13.81 -37.46 -3.80
CA GLU A 905 13.49 -38.84 -4.16
C GLU A 905 12.60 -38.93 -5.41
N TRP A 906 11.63 -38.03 -5.53
CA TRP A 906 10.78 -37.91 -6.71
C TRP A 906 11.54 -37.44 -7.95
N ALA A 907 12.45 -36.47 -7.81
CA ALA A 907 13.16 -35.84 -8.92
C ALA A 907 14.34 -36.67 -9.45
N THR A 908 14.89 -37.59 -8.65
CA THR A 908 16.07 -38.41 -9.00
C THR A 908 15.74 -39.83 -9.52
N ARG A 909 14.45 -40.13 -9.68
CA ARG A 909 13.93 -41.49 -9.94
C ARG A 909 14.21 -42.05 -11.33
#